data_AF-A0A554IMI2-F1
#
_entry.id   AF-A0A554IMI2-F1
#
_cell.length_a   1.000
_cell.length_b   1.000
_cell.length_c   1.000
_cell.angle_alpha   90.00
_cell.angle_beta   90.00
_cell.angle_gamma   90.00
#
_symmetry.space_group_name_H-M   'P 1'
#
loop_
_entity.id
_entity.type
_entity.pdbx_description
1 polymer ?
#
loop_
_entity_poly.entity_id
_entity_poly.type
_entity_poly.pdbx_seq_one_letter_code
_entity_poly.pdbx_strand_id
1 'polypeptide(L)'
;MRLVASALLPLFFFTMVLPVEAADRFWVGQGTDKNRWESTANWATTRAGAGGASIPGTSDVAIFDAGGGGVQANIRSNVSVGGLQLNSTWTGSLLQGTGSITVGSSNFKVGSGRFVGGNAAIMNAGTYTQTGGVVTGIMNNFVSSGSVSITKGAASAYSTFTSTGTIILDGNADQNFTVGATVSKTFKNLTLDNSGAGTSDDIVVNVNGGLFLSGALVITLGNLDLTTNSNALVVDGGITLADAAEATLTTNSNVTASGTITVNNAATITVTAGTWTLNDDSDQTVDLDGQSLYGLTINNTGGGTNDDIVIAADGQLNLSGALTITLGNLDLTTNTETMVVDRGITVANSAQATLTTNSNVTASGTILVNDDAVITVTGGTWTLNDDSDQTFDIDGQSIFNLTINNAGGGTNDDVTVAGGSLQLSGALTVTLGGLDLTTNSLAMITERDITLADAAQATLTTNSNVTASGTITVGDASTLTVTAGTWTLNDDSDQTVDLDGQSLYGLTINNTGGGTNDDIIIAADGQLNLSGALTITLGNLDLTTNTESMVVDRGITVANSAQATLTTNSNITASGSILVNDDAVITVTGGTWTLNDDSDQAFDIDGQSIYNLTLNNTGGGTNDDVTVAGGSLQLSGALTVTLGNLDLTTNSLAMITDRGITLADAAQATLTTNSNVTASGTITVGDASTLTVSAATWTLNDDSDQTVDLDGQSLYNVTINNTGGGTNDDIIIAADGQMNVSGALTITLGNLDLTTNTETMVVDRGITLADAARERGDVDIE
;
A
#
# COMPACT_ATOMS: atom_id res chain seq x y z
N MET A 1 -99.43 28.44 -65.92
CA MET A 1 -99.77 29.15 -64.68
C MET A 1 -98.75 28.75 -63.61
N ARG A 2 -97.93 29.71 -63.19
CA ARG A 2 -97.12 29.82 -61.95
C ARG A 2 -96.04 28.77 -61.61
N LEU A 3 -94.79 29.21 -61.80
CA LEU A 3 -93.60 29.10 -60.93
C LEU A 3 -93.88 28.65 -59.48
N VAL A 4 -93.01 27.79 -58.91
CA VAL A 4 -92.05 28.13 -57.82
C VAL A 4 -90.92 27.07 -57.81
N ALA A 5 -89.67 27.53 -57.95
CA ALA A 5 -88.47 26.76 -57.64
C ALA A 5 -88.10 27.01 -56.17
N SER A 6 -88.02 25.96 -55.35
CA SER A 6 -87.54 26.05 -53.96
C SER A 6 -86.04 25.78 -53.92
N ALA A 7 -85.27 26.82 -53.64
CA ALA A 7 -83.86 26.75 -53.29
C ALA A 7 -83.70 26.17 -51.88
N LEU A 8 -82.86 25.14 -51.75
CA LEU A 8 -82.43 24.57 -50.48
C LEU A 8 -81.22 25.39 -49.98
N LEU A 9 -81.40 26.14 -48.90
CA LEU A 9 -80.35 26.95 -48.27
C LEU A 9 -79.60 26.08 -47.23
N PRO A 10 -78.26 25.95 -47.29
CA PRO A 10 -77.52 25.24 -46.25
C PRO A 10 -77.43 26.13 -45.00
N LEU A 11 -77.92 25.61 -43.88
CA LEU A 11 -77.85 26.24 -42.56
C LEU A 11 -76.39 26.19 -42.05
N PHE A 12 -75.65 27.27 -42.25
CA PHE A 12 -74.29 27.45 -41.77
C PHE A 12 -74.34 27.71 -40.24
N PHE A 13 -74.09 26.67 -39.43
CA PHE A 13 -73.92 26.80 -37.99
C PHE A 13 -72.54 27.40 -37.71
N PHE A 14 -72.48 28.72 -37.56
CA PHE A 14 -71.28 29.43 -37.11
C PHE A 14 -71.15 29.21 -35.60
N THR A 15 -70.33 28.25 -35.17
CA THR A 15 -69.93 28.11 -33.76
C THR A 15 -69.06 29.32 -33.40
N MET A 16 -69.69 30.39 -32.91
CA MET A 16 -68.97 31.49 -32.27
C MET A 16 -68.32 30.97 -31.00
N VAL A 17 -67.03 30.64 -31.08
CA VAL A 17 -66.19 30.50 -29.90
C VAL A 17 -66.01 31.92 -29.37
N LEU A 18 -66.76 32.28 -28.32
CA LEU A 18 -66.53 33.54 -27.60
C LEU A 18 -65.12 33.47 -27.02
N PRO A 19 -64.27 34.52 -27.18
CA PRO A 19 -62.99 34.56 -26.51
C PRO A 19 -63.23 34.49 -25.00
N VAL A 20 -62.64 33.51 -24.35
CA VAL A 20 -62.55 33.48 -22.89
C VAL A 20 -61.55 34.58 -22.52
N GLU A 21 -62.05 35.77 -22.18
CA GLU A 21 -61.19 36.87 -21.73
C GLU A 21 -60.60 36.53 -20.36
N ALA A 22 -59.28 36.59 -20.24
CA ALA A 22 -58.58 36.53 -18.97
C ALA A 22 -59.00 37.74 -18.11
N ALA A 23 -59.64 37.48 -16.97
CA ALA A 23 -60.12 38.53 -16.07
C ALA A 23 -59.46 38.47 -14.69
N ASP A 24 -59.26 39.63 -14.08
CA ASP A 24 -58.89 39.74 -12.68
C ASP A 24 -60.12 39.52 -11.79
N ARG A 25 -59.99 38.64 -10.79
CA ARG A 25 -61.05 38.32 -9.81
C ARG A 25 -60.54 38.59 -8.40
N PHE A 26 -61.19 39.52 -7.71
CA PHE A 26 -60.76 39.97 -6.39
C PHE A 26 -61.52 39.25 -5.29
N TRP A 27 -60.81 38.66 -4.33
CA TRP A 27 -61.40 38.03 -3.16
C TRP A 27 -61.92 39.08 -2.17
N VAL A 28 -63.22 39.04 -1.88
CA VAL A 28 -63.86 39.96 -0.92
C VAL A 28 -64.41 39.27 0.32
N GLY A 29 -64.64 37.95 0.28
CA GLY A 29 -65.04 37.15 1.44
C GLY A 29 -66.27 37.70 2.18
N GLN A 30 -67.40 37.87 1.48
CA GLN A 30 -68.62 38.51 2.01
C GLN A 30 -69.80 37.53 2.11
N GLY A 31 -70.79 37.85 2.95
CA GLY A 31 -72.01 37.04 3.10
C GLY A 31 -71.89 35.87 4.10
N THR A 32 -72.82 34.91 4.01
CA THR A 32 -72.93 33.79 4.96
C THR A 32 -71.87 32.70 4.73
N ASP A 33 -71.47 32.49 3.48
CA ASP A 33 -70.44 31.52 3.07
C ASP A 33 -69.08 32.21 2.83
N LYS A 34 -68.76 33.23 3.64
CA LYS A 34 -67.63 34.15 3.43
C LYS A 34 -66.25 33.51 3.32
N ASN A 35 -66.10 32.23 3.68
CA ASN A 35 -64.85 31.49 3.63
C ASN A 35 -64.77 30.43 2.51
N ARG A 36 -65.74 30.37 1.61
CA ARG A 36 -65.83 29.34 0.58
C ARG A 36 -65.32 29.86 -0.77
N TRP A 37 -64.26 29.27 -1.32
CA TRP A 37 -63.73 29.65 -2.63
C TRP A 37 -64.80 29.57 -3.73
N GLU A 38 -65.63 28.52 -3.71
CA GLU A 38 -66.61 28.22 -4.75
C GLU A 38 -67.89 29.07 -4.67
N SER A 39 -67.93 30.12 -3.86
CA SER A 39 -69.07 31.03 -3.78
C SER A 39 -68.82 32.29 -4.60
N THR A 40 -69.63 32.53 -5.63
CA THR A 40 -69.57 33.77 -6.44
C THR A 40 -69.74 35.04 -5.61
N ALA A 41 -70.43 34.95 -4.46
CA ALA A 41 -70.57 36.06 -3.52
C ALA A 41 -69.23 36.51 -2.90
N ASN A 42 -68.18 35.69 -2.97
CA ASN A 42 -66.85 36.03 -2.45
C ASN A 42 -65.90 36.63 -3.48
N TRP A 43 -66.35 36.80 -4.73
CA TRP A 43 -65.54 37.32 -5.83
C TRP A 43 -66.11 38.64 -6.38
N ALA A 44 -65.24 39.59 -6.70
CA ALA A 44 -65.57 40.87 -7.32
C ALA A 44 -64.77 41.10 -8.62
N THR A 45 -65.30 41.91 -9.54
CA THR A 45 -64.61 42.31 -10.78
C THR A 45 -63.66 43.49 -10.59
N THR A 46 -63.73 44.15 -9.43
CA THR A 46 -62.89 45.29 -9.05
C THR A 46 -62.41 45.14 -7.62
N ARG A 47 -61.27 45.76 -7.33
CA ARG A 47 -60.68 45.83 -5.99
C ARG A 47 -61.68 46.36 -4.96
N ALA A 48 -61.89 45.60 -3.88
CA ALA A 48 -62.87 45.91 -2.82
C ALA A 48 -64.32 46.15 -3.30
N GLY A 49 -64.67 45.65 -4.50
CA GLY A 49 -66.01 45.77 -5.06
C GLY A 49 -67.06 44.92 -4.34
N ALA A 50 -68.30 45.01 -4.80
CA ALA A 50 -69.36 44.11 -4.32
C ALA A 50 -69.12 42.68 -4.82
N GLY A 51 -69.41 41.70 -3.97
CA GLY A 51 -69.40 40.29 -4.36
C GLY A 51 -70.44 39.96 -5.43
N GLY A 52 -70.23 38.88 -6.18
CA GLY A 52 -71.14 38.40 -7.22
C GLY A 52 -70.49 38.20 -8.60
N ALA A 53 -69.17 38.36 -8.72
CA ALA A 53 -68.44 37.99 -9.92
C ALA A 53 -68.38 36.45 -10.07
N SER A 54 -68.01 35.98 -11.26
CA SER A 54 -67.74 34.56 -11.48
C SER A 54 -66.54 34.10 -10.64
N ILE A 55 -66.56 32.81 -10.27
CA ILE A 55 -65.39 32.16 -9.67
C ILE A 55 -64.26 32.18 -10.72
N PRO A 56 -63.01 32.51 -10.34
CA PRO A 56 -61.89 32.53 -11.27
C PRO A 56 -61.68 31.18 -11.95
N GLY A 57 -61.59 31.19 -13.29
CA GLY A 57 -61.28 30.01 -14.12
C GLY A 57 -59.84 30.00 -14.65
N THR A 58 -59.53 29.05 -15.54
CA THR A 58 -58.15 28.76 -16.03
C THR A 58 -57.44 29.93 -16.73
N SER A 59 -58.18 30.93 -17.20
CA SER A 59 -57.65 32.16 -17.80
C SER A 59 -57.55 33.32 -16.82
N ASP A 60 -58.24 33.24 -15.68
CA ASP A 60 -58.44 34.36 -14.75
C ASP A 60 -57.34 34.43 -13.71
N VAL A 61 -57.02 35.63 -13.22
CA VAL A 61 -56.11 35.82 -12.09
C VAL A 61 -56.93 35.99 -10.81
N ALA A 62 -56.75 35.09 -9.85
CA ALA A 62 -57.33 35.20 -8.53
C ALA A 62 -56.44 36.09 -7.63
N ILE A 63 -56.99 37.22 -7.16
CA ILE A 63 -56.26 38.25 -6.44
C ILE A 63 -56.83 38.41 -5.03
N PHE A 64 -55.97 38.24 -4.03
CA PHE A 64 -56.22 38.52 -2.62
C PHE A 64 -55.47 39.79 -2.22
N ASP A 65 -56.20 40.80 -1.76
CA ASP A 65 -55.62 42.06 -1.33
C ASP A 65 -56.34 42.64 -0.10
N ALA A 66 -56.02 43.87 0.27
CA ALA A 66 -56.64 44.57 1.40
C ALA A 66 -58.19 44.58 1.38
N GLY A 67 -58.83 44.49 0.20
CA GLY A 67 -60.29 44.52 0.06
C GLY A 67 -61.01 43.32 0.68
N GLY A 68 -60.33 42.18 0.84
CA GLY A 68 -60.86 40.96 1.45
C GLY A 68 -60.73 40.88 2.99
N GLY A 69 -60.22 41.92 3.65
CA GLY A 69 -60.33 42.11 5.10
C GLY A 69 -59.77 41.01 6.01
N GLY A 70 -58.75 40.25 5.57
CA GLY A 70 -58.18 39.15 6.35
C GLY A 70 -59.05 37.90 6.44
N VAL A 71 -60.11 37.79 5.61
CA VAL A 71 -61.00 36.63 5.60
C VAL A 71 -60.30 35.41 5.02
N GLN A 72 -60.45 34.26 5.69
CA GLN A 72 -59.96 32.97 5.23
C GLN A 72 -60.70 32.52 3.98
N ALA A 73 -60.00 32.03 2.96
CA ALA A 73 -60.55 31.31 1.81
C ALA A 73 -60.21 29.83 1.91
N ASN A 74 -61.23 28.98 1.84
CA ASN A 74 -61.11 27.52 1.84
C ASN A 74 -61.46 26.99 0.46
N ILE A 75 -60.52 26.30 -0.16
CA ILE A 75 -60.71 25.51 -1.37
C ILE A 75 -61.20 24.12 -0.95
N ARG A 76 -62.32 23.67 -1.51
CA ARG A 76 -62.94 22.36 -1.19
C ARG A 76 -63.12 21.47 -2.41
N SER A 77 -62.66 21.95 -3.56
CA SER A 77 -62.76 21.30 -4.86
C SER A 77 -61.51 21.62 -5.67
N ASN A 78 -61.32 20.96 -6.81
CA ASN A 78 -60.19 21.28 -7.69
C ASN A 78 -60.34 22.71 -8.24
N VAL A 79 -59.27 23.47 -8.19
CA VAL A 79 -59.22 24.86 -8.65
C VAL A 79 -58.19 24.98 -9.75
N SER A 80 -58.56 25.64 -10.84
CA SER A 80 -57.64 25.99 -11.91
C SER A 80 -57.79 27.47 -12.26
N VAL A 81 -56.71 28.22 -12.14
CA VAL A 81 -56.65 29.67 -12.38
C VAL A 81 -55.52 30.01 -13.34
N GLY A 82 -55.63 31.11 -14.08
CA GLY A 82 -54.54 31.64 -14.90
C GLY A 82 -53.38 32.15 -14.06
N GLY A 83 -53.67 32.75 -12.90
CA GLY A 83 -52.69 33.21 -11.90
C GLY A 83 -53.28 33.25 -10.49
N LEU A 84 -52.43 33.20 -9.47
CA LEU A 84 -52.83 33.28 -8.06
C LEU A 84 -51.95 34.28 -7.32
N GLN A 85 -52.54 35.34 -6.77
CA GLN A 85 -51.79 36.44 -6.16
C GLN A 85 -52.31 36.77 -4.76
N LEU A 86 -51.47 36.54 -3.76
CA LEU A 86 -51.69 36.94 -2.37
C LEU A 86 -50.86 38.21 -2.13
N ASN A 87 -51.45 39.38 -2.38
CA ASN A 87 -50.71 40.64 -2.37
C ASN A 87 -50.19 41.01 -0.98
N SER A 88 -49.14 41.83 -0.93
CA SER A 88 -48.42 42.24 0.29
C SER A 88 -49.26 42.95 1.36
N THR A 89 -50.48 43.38 1.01
CA THR A 89 -51.42 44.03 1.94
C THR A 89 -52.49 43.08 2.49
N TRP A 90 -52.55 41.84 2.00
CA TRP A 90 -53.53 40.86 2.47
C TRP A 90 -53.04 40.17 3.74
N THR A 91 -53.93 39.98 4.71
CA THR A 91 -53.62 39.40 6.03
C THR A 91 -54.34 38.08 6.30
N GLY A 92 -55.11 37.58 5.33
CA GLY A 92 -55.95 36.39 5.49
C GLY A 92 -55.18 35.07 5.32
N SER A 93 -55.94 33.98 5.16
CA SER A 93 -55.39 32.65 4.91
C SER A 93 -56.08 31.94 3.75
N LEU A 94 -55.33 31.33 2.86
CA LEU A 94 -55.82 30.49 1.76
C LEU A 94 -55.49 29.04 2.09
N LEU A 95 -56.51 28.21 2.29
CA LEU A 95 -56.38 26.80 2.65
C LEU A 95 -56.77 25.91 1.47
N GLN A 96 -55.86 25.06 1.01
CA GLN A 96 -56.04 24.17 -0.16
C GLN A 96 -57.11 23.07 0.04
N GLY A 97 -57.45 22.71 1.28
CA GLY A 97 -58.37 21.59 1.54
C GLY A 97 -57.88 20.31 0.87
N THR A 98 -58.78 19.56 0.23
CA THR A 98 -58.48 18.28 -0.45
C THR A 98 -58.40 18.39 -1.97
N GLY A 99 -58.63 19.57 -2.54
CA GLY A 99 -58.62 19.78 -3.99
C GLY A 99 -57.23 20.13 -4.51
N SER A 100 -56.93 19.74 -5.75
CA SER A 100 -55.70 20.19 -6.43
C SER A 100 -55.81 21.67 -6.80
N ILE A 101 -54.68 22.38 -6.82
CA ILE A 101 -54.59 23.75 -7.33
C ILE A 101 -53.73 23.74 -8.58
N THR A 102 -54.26 24.24 -9.69
CA THR A 102 -53.51 24.48 -10.92
C THR A 102 -53.44 25.98 -11.17
N VAL A 103 -52.23 26.52 -11.26
CA VAL A 103 -51.95 27.91 -11.61
C VAL A 103 -51.30 27.91 -12.99
N GLY A 104 -51.88 28.69 -13.91
CA GLY A 104 -51.34 28.89 -15.25
C GLY A 104 -50.10 29.78 -15.27
N SER A 105 -49.75 30.27 -16.45
CA SER A 105 -48.53 31.06 -16.68
C SER A 105 -48.57 32.49 -16.10
N SER A 106 -49.68 32.94 -15.51
CA SER A 106 -49.78 34.28 -14.89
C SER A 106 -49.20 34.36 -13.47
N ASN A 107 -48.38 33.36 -13.10
CA ASN A 107 -47.58 33.25 -11.87
C ASN A 107 -48.38 32.95 -10.60
N PHE A 108 -47.68 32.38 -9.63
CA PHE A 108 -48.15 32.21 -8.25
C PHE A 108 -47.32 33.11 -7.32
N LYS A 109 -47.97 34.14 -6.75
CA LYS A 109 -47.32 35.15 -5.91
C LYS A 109 -47.85 35.14 -4.48
N VAL A 110 -46.93 35.16 -3.51
CA VAL A 110 -47.22 35.31 -2.07
C VAL A 110 -46.42 36.48 -1.49
N GLY A 111 -47.05 37.64 -1.41
CA GLY A 111 -46.47 38.85 -0.81
C GLY A 111 -46.79 39.03 0.68
N SER A 112 -47.84 38.40 1.20
CA SER A 112 -48.27 38.45 2.62
C SER A 112 -49.34 37.37 2.90
N GLY A 113 -49.82 37.31 4.14
CA GLY A 113 -50.87 36.39 4.59
C GLY A 113 -50.33 34.98 4.80
N ARG A 114 -51.24 34.00 4.76
CA ARG A 114 -50.90 32.59 4.94
C ARG A 114 -51.45 31.74 3.81
N PHE A 115 -50.60 31.01 3.10
CA PHE A 115 -51.01 29.90 2.27
C PHE A 115 -50.79 28.60 3.06
N VAL A 116 -51.84 27.81 3.20
CA VAL A 116 -51.78 26.48 3.80
C VAL A 116 -52.15 25.47 2.75
N GLY A 117 -51.17 24.70 2.30
CA GLY A 117 -51.37 23.57 1.41
C GLY A 117 -52.17 22.44 2.08
N GLY A 118 -52.25 21.33 1.37
CA GLY A 118 -52.84 20.10 1.87
C GLY A 118 -52.11 18.87 1.33
N ASN A 119 -52.84 17.76 1.24
CA ASN A 119 -52.37 16.49 0.70
C ASN A 119 -52.64 16.33 -0.81
N ALA A 120 -53.16 17.37 -1.47
CA ALA A 120 -53.38 17.39 -2.92
C ALA A 120 -52.26 18.16 -3.62
N ALA A 121 -52.01 17.83 -4.89
CA ALA A 121 -50.96 18.48 -5.67
C ALA A 121 -51.25 19.96 -5.94
N ILE A 122 -50.18 20.75 -6.00
CA ILE A 122 -50.17 22.12 -6.49
C ILE A 122 -49.32 22.14 -7.74
N MET A 123 -49.88 22.56 -8.87
CA MET A 123 -49.19 22.64 -10.16
C MET A 123 -49.13 24.10 -10.59
N ASN A 124 -47.95 24.63 -10.83
CA ASN A 124 -47.73 26.02 -11.21
C ASN A 124 -46.94 26.09 -12.53
N ALA A 125 -47.62 26.49 -13.60
CA ALA A 125 -47.02 26.62 -14.92
C ALA A 125 -46.27 27.96 -15.12
N GLY A 126 -46.29 28.85 -14.13
CA GLY A 126 -45.59 30.14 -14.15
C GLY A 126 -44.47 30.21 -13.11
N THR A 127 -43.93 31.41 -12.88
CA THR A 127 -42.95 31.63 -11.81
C THR A 127 -43.64 31.65 -10.45
N TYR A 128 -43.06 30.95 -9.47
CA TYR A 128 -43.44 31.09 -8.08
C TYR A 128 -42.62 32.20 -7.42
N THR A 129 -43.28 33.16 -6.77
CA THR A 129 -42.60 34.26 -6.09
C THR A 129 -43.21 34.51 -4.72
N GLN A 130 -42.42 34.27 -3.68
CA GLN A 130 -42.73 34.71 -2.32
C GLN A 130 -41.86 35.90 -1.94
N THR A 131 -42.48 36.99 -1.49
CA THR A 131 -41.80 38.17 -0.91
C THR A 131 -42.26 38.48 0.52
N GLY A 132 -43.22 37.72 1.05
CA GLY A 132 -43.73 37.85 2.41
C GLY A 132 -44.63 36.70 2.81
N GLY A 133 -45.22 36.77 4.01
CA GLY A 133 -46.21 35.80 4.46
C GLY A 133 -45.65 34.43 4.86
N VAL A 134 -46.55 33.49 5.12
CA VAL A 134 -46.25 32.10 5.51
C VAL A 134 -46.85 31.13 4.50
N VAL A 135 -46.03 30.24 3.94
CA VAL A 135 -46.44 29.12 3.11
C VAL A 135 -46.08 27.84 3.84
N THR A 136 -47.08 27.00 4.13
CA THR A 136 -46.90 25.79 4.95
C THR A 136 -47.93 24.72 4.59
N GLY A 137 -47.79 23.52 5.16
CA GLY A 137 -48.77 22.43 5.00
C GLY A 137 -48.81 21.81 3.61
N ILE A 138 -47.81 22.07 2.75
CA ILE A 138 -47.66 21.37 1.48
C ILE A 138 -47.13 19.97 1.79
N MET A 139 -48.01 18.96 1.69
CA MET A 139 -47.68 17.57 2.04
C MET A 139 -47.53 16.65 0.82
N ASN A 140 -47.98 17.09 -0.36
CA ASN A 140 -47.84 16.38 -1.63
C ASN A 140 -46.97 17.21 -2.58
N ASN A 141 -47.01 16.94 -3.88
CA ASN A 141 -46.18 17.59 -4.87
C ASN A 141 -46.53 19.08 -5.05
N PHE A 142 -45.52 19.92 -4.96
CA PHE A 142 -45.52 21.31 -5.43
C PHE A 142 -44.69 21.35 -6.72
N VAL A 143 -45.38 21.30 -7.85
CA VAL A 143 -44.78 21.26 -9.19
C VAL A 143 -44.69 22.69 -9.73
N SER A 144 -43.52 23.10 -10.20
CA SER A 144 -43.29 24.42 -10.78
C SER A 144 -42.47 24.30 -12.06
N SER A 145 -43.05 24.70 -13.19
CA SER A 145 -42.35 24.71 -14.49
C SER A 145 -41.64 26.04 -14.75
N GLY A 146 -41.96 27.09 -13.99
CA GLY A 146 -41.22 28.34 -13.94
C GLY A 146 -40.29 28.41 -12.73
N SER A 147 -39.43 29.44 -12.68
CA SER A 147 -38.48 29.65 -11.57
C SER A 147 -39.19 29.76 -10.21
N VAL A 148 -38.50 29.36 -9.14
CA VAL A 148 -39.00 29.42 -7.76
C VAL A 148 -38.14 30.42 -6.98
N SER A 149 -38.75 31.51 -6.50
CA SER A 149 -38.05 32.56 -5.73
C SER A 149 -38.75 32.83 -4.41
N ILE A 150 -38.09 32.49 -3.30
CA ILE A 150 -38.56 32.74 -1.94
C ILE A 150 -37.63 33.78 -1.30
N THR A 151 -38.12 35.00 -1.10
CA THR A 151 -37.34 36.10 -0.55
C THR A 151 -38.16 36.84 0.49
N LYS A 152 -37.49 37.64 1.32
CA LYS A 152 -38.16 38.60 2.20
C LYS A 152 -38.07 39.99 1.57
N GLY A 153 -39.20 40.48 1.08
CA GLY A 153 -39.32 41.86 0.58
C GLY A 153 -39.12 42.87 1.70
N ALA A 154 -38.64 44.07 1.36
CA ALA A 154 -38.29 45.12 2.33
C ALA A 154 -39.44 45.50 3.28
N ALA A 155 -40.68 45.40 2.81
CA ALA A 155 -41.88 45.72 3.59
C ALA A 155 -42.45 44.53 4.40
N SER A 156 -41.88 43.32 4.27
CA SER A 156 -42.36 42.14 4.98
C SER A 156 -41.58 41.89 6.27
N ALA A 157 -42.30 41.58 7.36
CA ALA A 157 -41.69 41.20 8.62
C ALA A 157 -41.05 39.80 8.57
N TYR A 158 -41.63 38.90 7.77
CA TYR A 158 -41.20 37.51 7.66
C TYR A 158 -41.48 36.94 6.27
N SER A 159 -40.77 35.87 5.93
CA SER A 159 -41.11 34.96 4.84
C SER A 159 -40.78 33.57 5.33
N THR A 160 -41.81 32.72 5.40
CA THR A 160 -41.67 31.33 5.82
C THR A 160 -42.18 30.44 4.71
N PHE A 161 -41.39 29.43 4.35
CA PHE A 161 -41.78 28.40 3.39
C PHE A 161 -41.45 27.02 3.96
N THR A 162 -42.44 26.19 4.19
CA THR A 162 -42.23 24.81 4.64
C THR A 162 -42.99 23.84 3.75
N SER A 163 -42.28 22.89 3.15
CA SER A 163 -42.85 21.76 2.42
C SER A 163 -42.40 20.45 3.04
N THR A 164 -43.36 19.61 3.41
CA THR A 164 -43.10 18.21 3.80
C THR A 164 -43.37 17.23 2.65
N GLY A 165 -43.92 17.72 1.54
CA GLY A 165 -44.00 16.99 0.27
C GLY A 165 -42.82 17.29 -0.64
N THR A 166 -42.91 16.84 -1.88
CA THR A 166 -41.86 17.00 -2.90
C THR A 166 -42.04 18.29 -3.67
N ILE A 167 -40.97 19.08 -3.79
CA ILE A 167 -40.90 20.17 -4.77
C ILE A 167 -40.42 19.54 -6.08
N ILE A 168 -41.15 19.75 -7.17
CA ILE A 168 -40.77 19.26 -8.49
C ILE A 168 -40.52 20.46 -9.40
N LEU A 169 -39.34 20.51 -9.99
CA LEU A 169 -38.93 21.51 -10.97
C LEU A 169 -38.98 20.85 -12.36
N ASP A 170 -40.06 21.10 -13.11
CA ASP A 170 -40.39 20.42 -14.38
C ASP A 170 -40.38 21.39 -15.58
N GLY A 171 -39.49 22.37 -15.54
CA GLY A 171 -39.34 23.34 -16.62
C GLY A 171 -38.91 22.70 -17.95
N ASN A 172 -39.18 23.42 -19.04
CA ASN A 172 -38.63 23.14 -20.38
C ASN A 172 -37.59 24.19 -20.80
N ALA A 173 -37.14 24.97 -19.84
CA ALA A 173 -36.14 26.01 -19.93
C ALA A 173 -35.46 26.11 -18.56
N ASP A 174 -34.30 26.75 -18.53
CA ASP A 174 -33.49 26.92 -17.33
C ASP A 174 -34.31 27.63 -16.23
N GLN A 175 -34.33 27.05 -15.03
CA GLN A 175 -35.02 27.58 -13.85
C GLN A 175 -34.02 28.06 -12.81
N ASN A 176 -34.37 29.13 -12.12
CA ASN A 176 -33.68 29.54 -10.90
C ASN A 176 -34.43 29.03 -9.68
N PHE A 177 -33.71 28.40 -8.74
CA PHE A 177 -34.23 28.08 -7.41
C PHE A 177 -33.57 28.98 -6.36
N THR A 178 -34.24 30.08 -6.04
CA THR A 178 -33.69 31.15 -5.19
C THR A 178 -34.34 31.19 -3.81
N VAL A 179 -33.53 31.25 -2.75
CA VAL A 179 -33.99 31.51 -1.39
C VAL A 179 -33.12 32.52 -0.66
N GLY A 180 -33.70 33.65 -0.25
CA GLY A 180 -32.98 34.75 0.38
C GLY A 180 -32.54 34.51 1.83
N ALA A 181 -31.57 35.31 2.32
CA ALA A 181 -30.90 35.16 3.61
C ALA A 181 -31.75 35.34 4.89
N THR A 182 -32.98 35.85 4.76
CA THR A 182 -33.86 36.13 5.91
C THR A 182 -35.21 35.42 5.78
N VAL A 183 -35.18 34.25 5.15
CA VAL A 183 -36.32 33.35 4.98
C VAL A 183 -36.18 32.18 5.95
N SER A 184 -37.26 31.84 6.65
CA SER A 184 -37.37 30.56 7.36
C SER A 184 -37.85 29.49 6.37
N LYS A 185 -37.05 28.45 6.17
CA LYS A 185 -37.29 27.45 5.12
C LYS A 185 -37.15 26.02 5.63
N THR A 186 -37.96 25.12 5.10
CA THR A 186 -37.82 23.68 5.25
C THR A 186 -38.25 23.00 3.96
N PHE A 187 -37.36 22.19 3.41
CA PHE A 187 -37.59 21.38 2.23
C PHE A 187 -37.38 19.92 2.61
N LYS A 188 -38.36 19.05 2.32
CA LYS A 188 -38.20 17.62 2.53
C LYS A 188 -37.56 16.96 1.32
N ASN A 189 -38.27 16.89 0.20
CA ASN A 189 -37.78 16.28 -1.02
C ASN A 189 -37.70 17.30 -2.16
N LEU A 190 -36.74 17.12 -3.05
CA LEU A 190 -36.61 17.85 -4.30
C LEU A 190 -36.49 16.86 -5.45
N THR A 191 -37.28 17.07 -6.50
CA THR A 191 -37.16 16.34 -7.77
C THR A 191 -36.92 17.31 -8.90
N LEU A 192 -35.91 17.03 -9.71
CA LEU A 192 -35.65 17.72 -10.97
C LEU A 192 -36.16 16.84 -12.10
N ASP A 193 -37.06 17.38 -12.90
CA ASP A 193 -37.59 16.77 -14.11
C ASP A 193 -37.56 17.81 -15.23
N ASN A 194 -36.47 18.59 -15.29
CA ASN A 194 -36.33 19.72 -16.19
C ASN A 194 -35.73 19.23 -17.50
N SER A 195 -36.43 19.51 -18.59
CA SER A 195 -36.04 19.12 -19.96
C SER A 195 -35.39 20.28 -20.70
N GLY A 196 -34.59 21.07 -20.00
CA GLY A 196 -34.11 22.39 -20.40
C GLY A 196 -33.39 22.43 -21.75
N ALA A 197 -33.12 23.64 -22.23
CA ALA A 197 -32.77 23.88 -23.63
C ALA A 197 -31.28 23.57 -23.94
N GLY A 198 -30.81 22.35 -23.66
CA GLY A 198 -29.48 21.85 -24.05
C GLY A 198 -28.28 22.66 -23.53
N THR A 199 -28.46 23.47 -22.49
CA THR A 199 -27.39 24.16 -21.76
C THR A 199 -26.90 23.27 -20.62
N SER A 200 -25.74 23.58 -20.05
CA SER A 200 -25.19 22.83 -18.93
C SER A 200 -25.92 23.12 -17.61
N ASP A 201 -26.81 24.12 -17.51
CA ASP A 201 -27.30 24.67 -16.23
C ASP A 201 -28.84 24.76 -16.21
N ASP A 202 -29.52 23.61 -16.17
CA ASP A 202 -30.99 23.59 -16.19
C ASP A 202 -31.60 24.17 -14.90
N ILE A 203 -31.04 23.85 -13.74
CA ILE A 203 -31.49 24.39 -12.45
C ILE A 203 -30.33 25.10 -11.74
N VAL A 204 -30.34 26.43 -11.79
CA VAL A 204 -29.36 27.25 -11.05
C VAL A 204 -29.86 27.49 -9.62
N VAL A 205 -29.13 26.95 -8.64
CA VAL A 205 -29.45 27.10 -7.22
C VAL A 205 -28.84 28.38 -6.67
N ASN A 206 -29.64 29.16 -5.95
CA ASN A 206 -29.18 30.33 -5.19
C ASN A 206 -29.90 30.36 -3.83
N VAL A 207 -29.53 29.43 -2.96
CA VAL A 207 -30.14 29.28 -1.65
C VAL A 207 -29.18 29.79 -0.59
N ASN A 208 -29.50 30.92 0.05
CA ASN A 208 -28.60 31.48 1.05
C ASN A 208 -28.35 30.50 2.22
N GLY A 209 -27.09 30.25 2.53
CA GLY A 209 -26.68 29.30 3.57
C GLY A 209 -26.60 27.84 3.12
N GLY A 210 -26.96 27.50 1.87
CA GLY A 210 -26.94 26.12 1.35
C GLY A 210 -28.34 25.54 1.11
N LEU A 211 -28.42 24.51 0.27
CA LEU A 211 -29.62 23.73 0.00
C LEU A 211 -29.68 22.54 0.98
N PHE A 212 -30.66 22.54 1.88
CA PHE A 212 -30.85 21.48 2.88
C PHE A 212 -32.17 20.76 2.63
N LEU A 213 -32.08 19.44 2.46
CA LEU A 213 -33.21 18.54 2.23
C LEU A 213 -33.25 17.51 3.34
N SER A 214 -34.33 17.49 4.14
CA SER A 214 -34.52 16.47 5.18
C SER A 214 -35.06 15.14 4.64
N GLY A 215 -34.93 14.92 3.34
CA GLY A 215 -35.45 13.80 2.57
C GLY A 215 -34.59 13.66 1.32
N ALA A 216 -35.15 13.10 0.24
CA ALA A 216 -34.36 12.73 -0.93
C ALA A 216 -34.18 13.86 -1.96
N LEU A 217 -33.03 13.82 -2.65
CA LEU A 217 -32.82 14.49 -3.92
C LEU A 217 -32.95 13.47 -5.06
N VAL A 218 -33.82 13.74 -6.02
CA VAL A 218 -33.96 12.91 -7.23
C VAL A 218 -33.80 13.79 -8.46
N ILE A 219 -32.92 13.40 -9.37
CA ILE A 219 -32.73 14.07 -10.66
C ILE A 219 -33.13 13.07 -11.74
N THR A 220 -34.31 13.25 -12.33
CA THR A 220 -34.77 12.42 -13.45
C THR A 220 -34.31 12.98 -14.78
N LEU A 221 -34.33 14.30 -14.93
CA LEU A 221 -33.87 15.05 -16.09
C LEU A 221 -33.32 16.43 -15.66
N GLY A 222 -32.27 16.86 -16.36
CA GLY A 222 -31.62 18.16 -16.22
C GLY A 222 -30.47 18.20 -15.21
N ASN A 223 -29.67 19.26 -15.26
CA ASN A 223 -28.57 19.53 -14.32
C ASN A 223 -29.03 20.30 -13.07
N LEU A 224 -28.67 19.80 -11.89
CA LEU A 224 -28.62 20.61 -10.67
C LEU A 224 -27.28 21.34 -10.60
N ASP A 225 -27.26 22.61 -10.97
CA ASP A 225 -26.06 23.45 -10.87
C ASP A 225 -25.97 24.14 -9.50
N LEU A 226 -24.98 23.69 -8.72
CA LEU A 226 -24.57 24.29 -7.46
C LEU A 226 -23.34 25.20 -7.61
N THR A 227 -22.66 25.16 -8.75
CA THR A 227 -21.37 25.85 -8.98
C THR A 227 -21.53 27.34 -9.20
N THR A 228 -22.57 27.78 -9.93
CA THR A 228 -22.78 29.21 -10.25
C THR A 228 -22.81 30.09 -9.00
N ASN A 229 -23.35 29.59 -7.88
CA ASN A 229 -23.44 30.33 -6.62
C ASN A 229 -22.68 29.65 -5.46
N SER A 230 -21.87 28.62 -5.72
CA SER A 230 -21.15 27.83 -4.72
C SER A 230 -22.04 27.41 -3.55
N ASN A 231 -23.15 26.77 -3.90
CA ASN A 231 -24.16 26.33 -2.96
C ASN A 231 -23.78 24.98 -2.33
N ALA A 232 -23.54 24.95 -1.02
CA ALA A 232 -23.43 23.69 -0.30
C ALA A 232 -24.76 22.91 -0.34
N LEU A 233 -24.68 21.58 -0.34
CA LEU A 233 -25.83 20.67 -0.39
C LEU A 233 -25.81 19.76 0.85
N VAL A 234 -26.96 19.60 1.49
CA VAL A 234 -27.20 18.59 2.54
C VAL A 234 -28.46 17.81 2.19
N VAL A 235 -28.35 16.49 2.16
CA VAL A 235 -29.46 15.59 1.82
C VAL A 235 -29.49 14.42 2.80
N ASP A 236 -30.56 14.33 3.60
CA ASP A 236 -30.67 13.29 4.64
C ASP A 236 -31.31 11.99 4.11
N GLY A 237 -31.98 12.03 2.96
CA GLY A 237 -32.77 10.90 2.43
C GLY A 237 -32.22 10.24 1.17
N GLY A 238 -30.93 10.44 0.87
CA GLY A 238 -30.28 9.89 -0.32
C GLY A 238 -30.35 10.79 -1.56
N ILE A 239 -29.45 10.49 -2.50
CA ILE A 239 -29.32 11.19 -3.79
C ILE A 239 -29.47 10.14 -4.90
N THR A 240 -30.36 10.39 -5.86
CA THR A 240 -30.55 9.51 -7.01
C THR A 240 -30.53 10.32 -8.30
N LEU A 241 -29.59 10.02 -9.20
CA LEU A 241 -29.60 10.49 -10.58
C LEU A 241 -30.07 9.33 -11.46
N ALA A 242 -31.17 9.55 -12.20
CA ALA A 242 -31.79 8.53 -13.03
C ALA A 242 -30.91 8.13 -14.23
N ASP A 243 -31.21 7.00 -14.86
CA ASP A 243 -30.53 6.52 -16.07
C ASP A 243 -30.88 7.39 -17.29
N ALA A 244 -30.37 8.62 -17.32
CA ALA A 244 -30.54 9.59 -18.38
C ALA A 244 -29.30 10.49 -18.49
N ALA A 245 -28.83 10.74 -19.73
CA ALA A 245 -27.67 11.59 -20.02
C ALA A 245 -27.79 13.02 -19.48
N GLU A 246 -29.01 13.52 -19.34
CA GLU A 246 -29.30 14.86 -18.83
C GLU A 246 -29.42 14.89 -17.31
N ALA A 247 -29.59 13.74 -16.63
CA ALA A 247 -29.67 13.67 -15.18
C ALA A 247 -28.29 13.91 -14.56
N THR A 248 -28.00 15.18 -14.23
CA THR A 248 -26.65 15.58 -13.83
C THR A 248 -26.63 16.41 -12.56
N LEU A 249 -25.52 16.31 -11.82
CA LEU A 249 -25.25 17.11 -10.63
C LEU A 249 -23.87 17.76 -10.76
N THR A 250 -23.82 19.09 -10.71
CA THR A 250 -22.56 19.84 -10.84
C THR A 250 -22.30 20.66 -9.59
N THR A 251 -21.15 20.45 -8.94
CA THR A 251 -20.79 21.13 -7.68
C THR A 251 -19.30 21.47 -7.56
N ASN A 252 -19.02 22.54 -6.82
CA ASN A 252 -17.68 22.99 -6.41
C ASN A 252 -17.61 23.26 -4.90
N SER A 253 -18.63 22.79 -4.17
CA SER A 253 -18.89 23.09 -2.77
C SER A 253 -19.16 21.80 -2.01
N ASN A 254 -19.13 21.90 -0.68
CA ASN A 254 -19.32 20.74 0.18
C ASN A 254 -20.71 20.12 0.00
N VAL A 255 -20.75 18.79 -0.03
CA VAL A 255 -21.96 17.99 -0.06
C VAL A 255 -21.96 17.09 1.17
N THR A 256 -23.06 17.06 1.91
CA THR A 256 -23.26 16.12 3.01
C THR A 256 -24.46 15.26 2.68
N ALA A 257 -24.26 13.94 2.63
CA ALA A 257 -25.28 13.01 2.18
C ALA A 257 -25.43 11.84 3.17
N SER A 258 -26.66 11.64 3.63
CA SER A 258 -27.14 10.44 4.30
C SER A 258 -28.04 9.64 3.34
N GLY A 259 -28.33 8.39 3.66
CA GLY A 259 -29.07 7.45 2.81
C GLY A 259 -28.24 6.95 1.63
N THR A 260 -28.90 6.22 0.73
CA THR A 260 -28.31 5.67 -0.50
C THR A 260 -27.96 6.77 -1.50
N ILE A 261 -26.79 6.65 -2.11
CA ILE A 261 -26.36 7.50 -3.24
C ILE A 261 -26.29 6.61 -4.47
N THR A 262 -26.96 7.02 -5.55
CA THR A 262 -26.98 6.27 -6.81
C THR A 262 -26.84 7.21 -8.00
N VAL A 263 -25.80 7.00 -8.79
CA VAL A 263 -25.61 7.58 -10.12
C VAL A 263 -25.80 6.45 -11.12
N ASN A 264 -26.92 6.42 -11.84
CA ASN A 264 -27.14 5.36 -12.84
C ASN A 264 -26.28 5.59 -14.09
N ASN A 265 -26.11 4.54 -14.90
CA ASN A 265 -25.12 4.45 -15.99
C ASN A 265 -25.07 5.61 -16.99
N ALA A 266 -26.21 6.22 -17.35
CA ALA A 266 -26.21 7.37 -18.26
C ALA A 266 -26.03 8.72 -17.55
N ALA A 267 -26.20 8.80 -16.24
CA ALA A 267 -26.10 10.03 -15.47
C ALA A 267 -24.65 10.53 -15.37
N THR A 268 -24.47 11.77 -14.90
CA THR A 268 -23.12 12.30 -14.65
C THR A 268 -23.10 13.15 -13.40
N ILE A 269 -22.05 12.97 -12.59
CA ILE A 269 -21.72 13.87 -11.51
C ILE A 269 -20.41 14.58 -11.83
N THR A 270 -20.36 15.90 -11.63
CA THR A 270 -19.15 16.71 -11.82
C THR A 270 -18.82 17.43 -10.53
N VAL A 271 -17.74 17.02 -9.87
CA VAL A 271 -17.26 17.60 -8.62
C VAL A 271 -15.88 18.22 -8.84
N THR A 272 -15.83 19.55 -8.90
CA THR A 272 -14.59 20.28 -9.22
C THR A 272 -13.79 20.74 -8.00
N ALA A 273 -14.45 20.81 -6.84
CA ALA A 273 -13.87 21.19 -5.56
C ALA A 273 -14.85 20.81 -4.42
N GLY A 274 -14.43 21.04 -3.18
CA GLY A 274 -15.22 20.75 -1.98
C GLY A 274 -15.13 19.29 -1.56
N THR A 275 -15.64 19.01 -0.36
CA THR A 275 -15.61 17.67 0.24
C THR A 275 -17.02 17.09 0.29
N TRP A 276 -17.15 15.85 -0.16
CA TRP A 276 -18.32 15.03 0.04
C TRP A 276 -18.21 14.34 1.40
N THR A 277 -19.22 14.48 2.25
CA THR A 277 -19.27 13.84 3.57
C THR A 277 -20.40 12.84 3.60
N LEU A 278 -20.08 11.58 3.86
CA LEU A 278 -21.05 10.52 4.12
C LEU A 278 -21.24 10.43 5.63
N ASN A 279 -22.45 10.68 6.12
CA ASN A 279 -22.71 10.98 7.54
C ASN A 279 -23.96 10.32 8.13
N ASP A 280 -24.37 9.18 7.60
CA ASP A 280 -25.55 8.48 8.08
C ASP A 280 -25.32 7.82 9.47
N ASP A 281 -26.42 7.48 10.14
CA ASP A 281 -26.44 6.67 11.36
C ASP A 281 -26.70 5.17 11.07
N SER A 282 -26.90 4.84 9.79
CA SER A 282 -27.05 3.50 9.24
C SER A 282 -26.08 3.23 8.09
N ASP A 283 -25.96 1.97 7.69
CA ASP A 283 -25.13 1.55 6.55
C ASP A 283 -25.58 2.28 5.28
N GLN A 284 -24.63 2.89 4.55
CA GLN A 284 -24.89 3.57 3.28
C GLN A 284 -24.31 2.78 2.12
N THR A 285 -25.13 2.56 1.11
CA THR A 285 -24.65 2.11 -0.21
C THR A 285 -24.39 3.32 -1.09
N VAL A 286 -23.21 3.36 -1.71
CA VAL A 286 -22.79 4.42 -2.61
C VAL A 286 -22.44 3.83 -3.97
N ASP A 287 -23.18 4.25 -4.97
CA ASP A 287 -22.94 3.94 -6.37
C ASP A 287 -22.68 5.24 -7.13
N LEU A 288 -21.46 5.36 -7.66
CA LEU A 288 -21.00 6.50 -8.44
C LEU A 288 -20.79 6.14 -9.91
N ASP A 289 -21.00 4.90 -10.35
CA ASP A 289 -20.76 4.45 -11.73
C ASP A 289 -19.38 4.91 -12.29
N GLY A 290 -18.33 4.72 -11.48
CA GLY A 290 -16.94 5.08 -11.80
C GLY A 290 -16.63 6.58 -11.87
N GLN A 291 -17.61 7.46 -11.63
CA GLN A 291 -17.42 8.90 -11.63
C GLN A 291 -16.51 9.36 -10.48
N SER A 292 -15.77 10.44 -10.69
CA SER A 292 -14.81 10.94 -9.69
C SER A 292 -15.44 11.99 -8.76
N LEU A 293 -15.07 11.93 -7.49
CA LEU A 293 -15.27 13.03 -6.54
C LEU A 293 -13.96 13.82 -6.38
N TYR A 294 -14.06 15.03 -5.84
CA TYR A 294 -12.88 15.78 -5.42
C TYR A 294 -12.33 15.19 -4.11
N GLY A 295 -12.90 15.53 -2.95
CA GLY A 295 -12.54 14.93 -1.67
C GLY A 295 -13.69 14.14 -1.06
N LEU A 296 -13.36 13.12 -0.27
CA LEU A 296 -14.34 12.30 0.43
C LEU A 296 -13.99 12.22 1.93
N THR A 297 -14.98 12.54 2.77
CA THR A 297 -14.94 12.28 4.20
C THR A 297 -16.00 11.24 4.56
N ILE A 298 -15.56 10.18 5.22
CA ILE A 298 -16.44 9.22 5.87
C ILE A 298 -16.57 9.63 7.32
N ASN A 299 -17.77 10.03 7.72
CA ASN A 299 -18.15 10.34 9.09
C ASN A 299 -19.47 9.64 9.43
N ASN A 300 -19.56 8.39 9.01
CA ASN A 300 -20.71 7.54 9.24
C ASN A 300 -20.51 6.83 10.57
N THR A 301 -21.55 6.78 11.41
CA THR A 301 -21.48 6.16 12.74
C THR A 301 -22.25 4.84 12.80
N GLY A 302 -22.43 4.20 11.64
CA GLY A 302 -23.49 3.24 11.30
C GLY A 302 -23.82 2.13 12.31
N GLY A 303 -25.08 1.66 12.20
CA GLY A 303 -25.49 0.25 12.03
C GLY A 303 -25.20 -0.81 13.10
N GLY A 304 -24.09 -0.73 13.82
CA GLY A 304 -23.56 -1.81 14.66
C GLY A 304 -23.02 -3.01 13.88
N THR A 305 -22.90 -2.92 12.55
CA THR A 305 -22.24 -3.87 11.63
C THR A 305 -20.81 -3.40 11.35
N ASN A 306 -20.05 -4.18 10.58
CA ASN A 306 -18.69 -3.80 10.18
C ASN A 306 -18.66 -2.97 8.88
N ASP A 307 -19.81 -2.74 8.23
CA ASP A 307 -19.90 -2.27 6.84
C ASP A 307 -20.71 -0.96 6.74
N ASP A 308 -20.19 0.12 7.34
CA ASP A 308 -20.92 1.40 7.40
C ASP A 308 -21.09 2.05 6.02
N ILE A 309 -20.09 1.94 5.14
CA ILE A 309 -20.14 2.43 3.76
C ILE A 309 -19.73 1.32 2.81
N VAL A 310 -20.64 0.92 1.91
CA VAL A 310 -20.39 -0.07 0.87
C VAL A 310 -20.43 0.60 -0.50
N ILE A 311 -19.35 0.50 -1.26
CA ILE A 311 -19.32 0.92 -2.67
C ILE A 311 -20.00 -0.16 -3.52
N ALA A 312 -20.97 0.23 -4.36
CA ALA A 312 -21.74 -0.70 -5.18
C ALA A 312 -20.87 -1.43 -6.23
N ALA A 313 -21.33 -2.61 -6.63
CA ALA A 313 -20.62 -3.49 -7.55
C ALA A 313 -20.58 -2.92 -8.97
N ASP A 314 -19.37 -2.65 -9.50
CA ASP A 314 -19.02 -1.97 -10.77
C ASP A 314 -18.45 -0.53 -10.65
N GLY A 315 -18.32 -0.01 -9.43
CA GLY A 315 -17.80 1.33 -9.18
C GLY A 315 -16.38 1.37 -8.60
N GLN A 316 -15.39 1.72 -9.42
CA GLN A 316 -14.10 2.20 -8.90
C GLN A 316 -14.32 3.50 -8.11
N LEU A 317 -13.83 3.56 -6.87
CA LEU A 317 -13.83 4.80 -6.09
C LEU A 317 -12.68 5.70 -6.56
N ASN A 318 -13.02 6.76 -7.29
CA ASN A 318 -12.07 7.72 -7.86
C ASN A 318 -12.11 9.06 -7.12
N LEU A 319 -10.99 9.47 -6.53
CA LEU A 319 -10.85 10.73 -5.78
C LEU A 319 -9.67 11.55 -6.31
N SER A 320 -9.95 12.73 -6.89
CA SER A 320 -8.88 13.67 -7.29
C SER A 320 -8.29 14.46 -6.11
N GLY A 321 -8.82 14.20 -4.92
CA GLY A 321 -8.48 14.84 -3.65
C GLY A 321 -8.17 13.79 -2.60
N ALA A 322 -8.33 14.15 -1.32
CA ALA A 322 -8.00 13.27 -0.21
C ALA A 322 -9.21 12.41 0.20
N LEU A 323 -8.91 11.21 0.71
CA LEU A 323 -9.83 10.40 1.50
C LEU A 323 -9.57 10.63 2.99
N THR A 324 -10.61 10.91 3.76
CA THR A 324 -10.52 10.99 5.22
C THR A 324 -11.61 10.17 5.87
N ILE A 325 -11.26 9.19 6.69
CA ILE A 325 -12.21 8.41 7.49
C ILE A 325 -12.11 8.91 8.92
N THR A 326 -13.08 9.70 9.37
CA THR A 326 -13.12 10.22 10.74
C THR A 326 -13.83 9.28 11.69
N LEU A 327 -14.91 8.66 11.23
CA LEU A 327 -15.71 7.66 11.91
C LEU A 327 -16.31 6.73 10.84
N GLY A 328 -16.45 5.46 11.19
CA GLY A 328 -17.08 4.43 10.38
C GLY A 328 -16.10 3.62 9.53
N ASN A 329 -16.62 2.58 8.91
CA ASN A 329 -15.91 1.69 8.00
C ASN A 329 -16.16 2.08 6.53
N LEU A 330 -15.08 2.23 5.76
CA LEU A 330 -15.15 2.13 4.30
C LEU A 330 -14.87 0.68 3.88
N ASP A 331 -15.90 -0.01 3.40
CA ASP A 331 -15.80 -1.39 2.92
C ASP A 331 -15.76 -1.44 1.40
N LEU A 332 -14.62 -1.92 0.88
CA LEU A 332 -14.44 -2.27 -0.53
C LEU A 332 -14.47 -3.79 -0.77
N THR A 333 -14.55 -4.60 0.27
CA THR A 333 -14.49 -6.06 0.18
C THR A 333 -15.81 -6.71 -0.21
N THR A 334 -16.95 -6.16 0.23
CA THR A 334 -18.27 -6.71 -0.12
C THR A 334 -18.45 -6.89 -1.63
N ASN A 335 -18.00 -5.91 -2.42
CA ASN A 335 -18.10 -5.93 -3.88
C ASN A 335 -16.75 -6.04 -4.61
N THR A 336 -15.62 -6.08 -3.89
CA THR A 336 -14.26 -6.18 -4.48
C THR A 336 -13.95 -5.01 -5.41
N GLU A 337 -14.06 -3.80 -4.86
CA GLU A 337 -13.90 -2.56 -5.62
C GLU A 337 -12.49 -1.96 -5.51
N THR A 338 -12.03 -1.36 -6.60
CA THR A 338 -10.72 -0.68 -6.64
C THR A 338 -10.85 0.78 -6.19
N MET A 339 -9.73 1.36 -5.73
CA MET A 339 -9.68 2.74 -5.25
C MET A 339 -8.51 3.50 -5.87
N VAL A 340 -8.73 4.76 -6.27
CA VAL A 340 -7.69 5.71 -6.69
C VAL A 340 -7.85 7.01 -5.90
N VAL A 341 -6.78 7.45 -5.24
CA VAL A 341 -6.78 8.67 -4.40
C VAL A 341 -5.53 9.51 -4.68
N ASP A 342 -5.73 10.72 -5.20
CA ASP A 342 -4.62 11.56 -5.68
C ASP A 342 -3.97 12.43 -4.59
N ARG A 343 -4.58 12.60 -3.42
CA ARG A 343 -4.07 13.53 -2.38
C ARG A 343 -4.03 12.95 -0.97
N GLY A 344 -3.83 11.66 -0.86
CA GLY A 344 -3.59 10.98 0.41
C GLY A 344 -4.83 10.35 1.02
N ILE A 345 -4.56 9.40 1.93
CA ILE A 345 -5.56 8.66 2.69
C ILE A 345 -5.27 8.91 4.17
N THR A 346 -6.29 9.30 4.93
CA THR A 346 -6.17 9.45 6.38
C THR A 346 -7.28 8.70 7.09
N VAL A 347 -6.91 7.75 7.96
CA VAL A 347 -7.83 7.07 8.87
C VAL A 347 -7.58 7.63 10.27
N ALA A 348 -8.56 8.36 10.79
CA ALA A 348 -8.41 9.17 12.01
C ALA A 348 -8.26 8.31 13.27
N ASN A 349 -7.70 8.88 14.33
CA ASN A 349 -7.46 8.18 15.59
C ASN A 349 -8.79 7.81 16.32
N SER A 350 -9.40 6.72 15.89
CA SER A 350 -10.64 6.18 16.42
C SER A 350 -10.80 4.70 16.03
N ALA A 351 -11.15 3.84 16.99
CA ALA A 351 -11.46 2.43 16.74
C ALA A 351 -12.64 2.19 15.79
N GLN A 352 -13.46 3.21 15.55
CA GLN A 352 -14.55 3.13 14.57
C GLN A 352 -14.10 3.57 13.18
N ALA A 353 -12.99 4.30 13.04
CA ALA A 353 -12.48 4.71 11.74
C ALA A 353 -11.70 3.54 11.13
N THR A 354 -12.26 2.92 10.11
CA THR A 354 -11.69 1.71 9.53
C THR A 354 -11.74 1.68 8.00
N LEU A 355 -10.77 1.03 7.38
CA LEU A 355 -10.71 0.83 5.93
C LEU A 355 -10.49 -0.66 5.64
N THR A 356 -11.39 -1.28 4.88
CA THR A 356 -11.31 -2.69 4.51
C THR A 356 -11.25 -2.85 2.99
N THR A 357 -10.24 -3.54 2.47
CA THR A 357 -10.11 -3.81 1.03
C THR A 357 -9.47 -5.17 0.74
N ASN A 358 -9.78 -5.73 -0.43
CA ASN A 358 -9.22 -6.96 -0.99
C ASN A 358 -8.77 -6.74 -2.45
N SER A 359 -8.70 -5.48 -2.88
CA SER A 359 -8.59 -5.04 -4.27
C SER A 359 -7.46 -4.02 -4.43
N ASN A 360 -7.17 -3.65 -5.68
CA ASN A 360 -6.10 -2.70 -5.95
C ASN A 360 -6.44 -1.29 -5.45
N VAL A 361 -5.45 -0.68 -4.79
CA VAL A 361 -5.49 0.71 -4.33
C VAL A 361 -4.34 1.45 -4.97
N THR A 362 -4.59 2.60 -5.57
CA THR A 362 -3.54 3.51 -6.05
C THR A 362 -3.65 4.81 -5.28
N ALA A 363 -2.58 5.20 -4.60
CA ALA A 363 -2.58 6.35 -3.71
C ALA A 363 -1.35 7.23 -3.91
N SER A 364 -1.60 8.53 -4.14
CA SER A 364 -0.62 9.61 -4.07
C SER A 364 -0.78 10.39 -2.75
N GLY A 365 0.16 11.26 -2.39
CA GLY A 365 0.17 12.01 -1.13
C GLY A 365 0.53 11.16 0.09
N THR A 366 0.22 11.68 1.29
CA THR A 366 0.44 10.99 2.57
C THR A 366 -0.63 9.93 2.83
N ILE A 367 -0.20 8.74 3.22
CA ILE A 367 -1.05 7.66 3.73
C ILE A 367 -0.79 7.56 5.22
N LEU A 368 -1.84 7.77 6.03
CA LEU A 368 -1.75 7.80 7.48
C LEU A 368 -2.92 7.04 8.11
N VAL A 369 -2.61 6.00 8.86
CA VAL A 369 -3.52 5.33 9.79
C VAL A 369 -3.05 5.67 11.20
N ASN A 370 -3.90 6.32 12.00
CA ASN A 370 -3.52 6.68 13.37
C ASN A 370 -3.72 5.51 14.34
N ASP A 371 -3.10 5.59 15.52
CA ASP A 371 -2.98 4.49 16.50
C ASP A 371 -4.25 3.66 16.78
N ASP A 372 -5.41 4.29 17.01
CA ASP A 372 -6.64 3.54 17.32
C ASP A 372 -7.39 3.06 16.06
N ALA A 373 -6.99 3.48 14.85
CA ALA A 373 -7.67 3.11 13.61
C ALA A 373 -7.27 1.71 13.12
N VAL A 374 -8.15 1.11 12.30
CA VAL A 374 -7.90 -0.22 11.73
C VAL A 374 -7.90 -0.16 10.21
N ILE A 375 -6.87 -0.73 9.60
CA ILE A 375 -6.85 -1.05 8.19
C ILE A 375 -6.78 -2.56 8.00
N THR A 376 -7.62 -3.11 7.14
CA THR A 376 -7.66 -4.54 6.83
C THR A 376 -7.52 -4.73 5.33
N VAL A 377 -6.36 -5.23 4.89
CA VAL A 377 -6.08 -5.51 3.48
C VAL A 377 -5.84 -7.00 3.31
N THR A 378 -6.77 -7.69 2.66
CA THR A 378 -6.75 -9.15 2.52
C THR A 378 -6.33 -9.64 1.14
N GLY A 379 -6.12 -8.72 0.20
CA GLY A 379 -5.78 -9.00 -1.19
C GLY A 379 -5.51 -7.73 -1.97
N GLY A 380 -5.22 -7.89 -3.27
CA GLY A 380 -4.92 -6.77 -4.16
C GLY A 380 -3.54 -6.16 -3.94
N THR A 381 -3.22 -5.14 -4.72
CA THR A 381 -1.95 -4.41 -4.66
C THR A 381 -2.17 -2.95 -4.33
N TRP A 382 -1.46 -2.47 -3.31
CA TRP A 382 -1.36 -1.06 -2.97
C TRP A 382 -0.21 -0.44 -3.75
N THR A 383 -0.50 0.51 -4.62
CA THR A 383 0.50 1.20 -5.44
C THR A 383 0.66 2.63 -4.95
N LEU A 384 1.87 2.98 -4.54
CA LEU A 384 2.28 4.34 -4.18
C LEU A 384 2.89 5.01 -5.42
N ASN A 385 2.26 6.08 -5.93
CA ASN A 385 2.50 6.57 -7.30
C ASN A 385 2.60 8.09 -7.41
N ASP A 386 3.01 8.78 -6.36
CA ASP A 386 3.06 10.25 -6.36
C ASP A 386 4.18 10.80 -7.27
N ASP A 387 4.16 12.11 -7.49
CA ASP A 387 5.21 12.89 -8.15
C ASP A 387 6.08 13.67 -7.16
N SER A 388 5.89 13.44 -5.86
CA SER A 388 6.66 13.96 -4.73
C SER A 388 6.89 12.89 -3.65
N ASP A 389 7.78 13.16 -2.70
CA ASP A 389 8.03 12.27 -1.56
C ASP A 389 6.73 11.95 -0.81
N GLN A 390 6.43 10.66 -0.65
CA GLN A 390 5.29 10.16 0.10
C GLN A 390 5.70 9.70 1.50
N THR A 391 4.80 9.89 2.44
CA THR A 391 4.87 9.24 3.75
C THR A 391 3.82 8.14 3.80
N PHE A 392 4.26 6.93 4.15
CA PHE A 392 3.41 5.75 4.29
C PHE A 392 3.43 5.28 5.74
N ASP A 393 2.33 5.50 6.43
CA ASP A 393 2.14 5.11 7.82
C ASP A 393 0.83 4.32 7.96
N ILE A 394 0.97 3.04 8.29
CA ILE A 394 -0.14 2.13 8.58
C ILE A 394 -0.10 1.62 10.02
N ASP A 395 0.65 2.29 10.90
CA ASP A 395 0.80 1.96 12.33
C ASP A 395 1.17 0.48 12.58
N GLY A 396 2.08 -0.06 11.77
CA GLY A 396 2.54 -1.44 11.88
C GLY A 396 1.51 -2.52 11.50
N GLN A 397 0.35 -2.14 10.96
CA GLN A 397 -0.64 -3.08 10.44
C GLN A 397 -0.14 -3.73 9.14
N SER A 398 -0.80 -4.79 8.70
CA SER A 398 -0.39 -5.55 7.51
C SER A 398 -1.16 -5.11 6.27
N ILE A 399 -0.44 -4.99 5.15
CA ILE A 399 -1.04 -4.99 3.81
C ILE A 399 -0.69 -6.27 3.06
N PHE A 400 -1.42 -6.55 1.97
CA PHE A 400 -1.16 -7.72 1.14
C PHE A 400 0.06 -7.46 0.24
N ASN A 401 -0.11 -6.93 -0.96
CA ASN A 401 1.02 -6.52 -1.81
C ASN A 401 1.25 -5.01 -1.74
N LEU A 402 2.53 -4.60 -1.76
CA LEU A 402 2.94 -3.21 -1.90
C LEU A 402 3.76 -3.03 -3.19
N THR A 403 3.38 -2.05 -4.00
CA THR A 403 4.17 -1.58 -5.14
C THR A 403 4.56 -0.13 -4.95
N ILE A 404 5.86 0.12 -5.04
CA ILE A 404 6.42 1.47 -5.12
C ILE A 404 6.60 1.80 -6.61
N ASN A 405 5.88 2.81 -7.06
CA ASN A 405 5.94 3.37 -8.41
C ASN A 405 5.94 4.91 -8.33
N ASN A 406 6.63 5.45 -7.32
CA ASN A 406 6.75 6.88 -7.08
C ASN A 406 7.95 7.40 -7.88
N ALA A 407 7.73 8.38 -8.74
CA ALA A 407 8.79 8.93 -9.61
C ALA A 407 9.43 10.22 -9.06
N GLY A 408 9.08 10.61 -7.84
CA GLY A 408 8.96 12.01 -7.46
C GLY A 408 9.66 12.42 -6.17
N GLY A 409 10.41 13.52 -6.25
CA GLY A 409 11.16 14.12 -5.14
C GLY A 409 12.51 14.71 -5.54
N GLY A 410 13.18 14.02 -6.48
CA GLY A 410 14.58 14.28 -6.82
C GLY A 410 15.56 13.94 -5.68
N THR A 411 15.04 13.37 -4.60
CA THR A 411 15.78 12.72 -3.51
C THR A 411 15.82 11.20 -3.79
N ASN A 412 16.51 10.43 -2.94
CA ASN A 412 16.47 8.96 -3.02
C ASN A 412 15.34 8.39 -2.14
N ASP A 413 14.60 9.23 -1.40
CA ASP A 413 13.66 8.83 -0.34
C ASP A 413 12.21 9.09 -0.78
N ASP A 414 11.84 8.59 -1.97
CA ASP A 414 10.53 8.89 -2.58
C ASP A 414 9.36 8.34 -1.74
N VAL A 415 9.56 7.26 -0.97
CA VAL A 415 8.58 6.75 0.00
C VAL A 415 9.26 6.49 1.34
N THR A 416 8.88 7.25 2.36
CA THR A 416 9.32 7.04 3.76
C THR A 416 8.25 6.30 4.56
N VAL A 417 8.61 5.20 5.21
CA VAL A 417 7.70 4.50 6.14
C VAL A 417 7.73 5.13 7.53
N ALA A 418 6.57 5.25 8.19
CA ALA A 418 6.41 5.77 9.55
C ALA A 418 5.46 4.91 10.40
N GLY A 419 5.36 5.23 11.71
CA GLY A 419 4.39 4.70 12.67
C GLY A 419 4.51 3.23 13.10
N GLY A 420 5.23 2.38 12.37
CA GLY A 420 5.48 0.99 12.78
C GLY A 420 6.26 0.15 11.78
N SER A 421 6.47 -1.13 12.06
CA SER A 421 7.14 -2.03 11.10
C SER A 421 6.32 -2.16 9.81
N LEU A 422 6.97 -2.19 8.65
CA LEU A 422 6.30 -2.51 7.40
C LEU A 422 5.98 -4.01 7.35
N GLN A 423 4.71 -4.38 7.39
CA GLN A 423 4.28 -5.79 7.36
C GLN A 423 3.52 -6.11 6.07
N LEU A 424 4.04 -7.05 5.30
CA LEU A 424 3.48 -7.48 4.01
C LEU A 424 3.18 -8.98 4.08
N SER A 425 1.91 -9.36 3.96
CA SER A 425 1.49 -10.76 3.80
C SER A 425 1.62 -11.25 2.35
N GLY A 426 1.84 -10.31 1.43
CA GLY A 426 2.16 -10.54 0.03
C GLY A 426 3.58 -10.08 -0.31
N ALA A 427 3.78 -9.65 -1.55
CA ALA A 427 5.07 -9.25 -2.08
C ALA A 427 5.32 -7.73 -1.96
N LEU A 428 6.60 -7.38 -1.88
CA LEU A 428 7.11 -6.03 -2.11
C LEU A 428 7.66 -5.92 -3.53
N THR A 429 7.23 -4.91 -4.27
CA THR A 429 7.83 -4.58 -5.57
C THR A 429 8.16 -3.10 -5.66
N VAL A 430 9.41 -2.76 -5.94
CA VAL A 430 9.85 -1.39 -6.23
C VAL A 430 10.13 -1.31 -7.72
N THR A 431 9.23 -0.66 -8.45
CA THR A 431 9.34 -0.49 -9.91
C THR A 431 10.02 0.82 -10.29
N LEU A 432 9.73 1.88 -9.54
CA LEU A 432 10.22 3.23 -9.73
C LEU A 432 10.19 3.93 -8.37
N GLY A 433 11.28 4.59 -8.02
CA GLY A 433 11.46 5.31 -6.75
C GLY A 433 12.13 4.52 -5.63
N GLY A 434 12.42 5.20 -4.54
CA GLY A 434 13.05 4.64 -3.36
C GLY A 434 12.10 4.36 -2.20
N LEU A 435 12.22 3.17 -1.61
CA LEU A 435 11.65 2.85 -0.30
C LEU A 435 12.71 3.11 0.78
N ASP A 436 12.44 4.08 1.66
CA ASP A 436 13.30 4.40 2.81
C ASP A 436 12.70 3.90 4.12
N LEU A 437 13.43 2.97 4.75
CA LEU A 437 13.16 2.48 6.10
C LEU A 437 14.14 3.05 7.15
N THR A 438 15.16 3.80 6.72
CA THR A 438 16.22 4.32 7.60
C THR A 438 15.83 5.55 8.37
N THR A 439 15.04 6.46 7.79
CA THR A 439 14.60 7.71 8.44
C THR A 439 13.99 7.43 9.82
N ASN A 440 13.18 6.36 9.94
CA ASN A 440 12.54 5.97 11.19
C ASN A 440 13.08 4.66 11.78
N SER A 441 14.07 4.03 11.14
CA SER A 441 14.67 2.76 11.56
C SER A 441 13.62 1.68 11.86
N LEU A 442 12.78 1.41 10.86
CA LEU A 442 11.65 0.50 10.97
C LEU A 442 12.00 -0.86 10.39
N ALA A 443 11.59 -1.92 11.09
CA ALA A 443 11.72 -3.29 10.60
C ALA A 443 10.76 -3.54 9.44
N MET A 444 11.10 -4.50 8.58
CA MET A 444 10.24 -4.97 7.49
C MET A 444 10.05 -6.48 7.59
N ILE A 445 8.82 -6.94 7.33
CA ILE A 445 8.48 -8.36 7.21
C ILE A 445 7.73 -8.55 5.90
N THR A 446 8.20 -9.46 5.05
CA THR A 446 7.50 -9.91 3.85
C THR A 446 7.29 -11.42 3.91
N GLU A 447 6.06 -11.86 3.73
CA GLU A 447 5.72 -13.30 3.62
C GLU A 447 5.89 -13.83 2.19
N ARG A 448 6.19 -12.95 1.22
CA ARG A 448 6.52 -13.30 -0.17
C ARG A 448 7.63 -12.39 -0.70
N ASP A 449 7.82 -12.47 -2.02
CA ASP A 449 8.94 -11.90 -2.77
C ASP A 449 9.25 -10.43 -2.46
N ILE A 450 10.54 -10.11 -2.55
CA ILE A 450 11.05 -8.73 -2.62
C ILE A 450 11.68 -8.54 -4.00
N THR A 451 11.17 -7.58 -4.76
CA THR A 451 11.70 -7.28 -6.10
C THR A 451 12.03 -5.80 -6.24
N LEU A 452 13.29 -5.49 -6.54
CA LEU A 452 13.71 -4.20 -7.08
C LEU A 452 13.83 -4.36 -8.60
N ALA A 453 13.03 -3.63 -9.37
CA ALA A 453 13.05 -3.71 -10.82
C ALA A 453 14.39 -3.20 -11.39
N ASP A 454 14.77 -3.68 -12.58
CA ASP A 454 15.94 -3.20 -13.33
C ASP A 454 15.76 -1.74 -13.79
N ALA A 455 15.92 -0.81 -12.84
CA ALA A 455 15.82 0.63 -13.03
C ALA A 455 16.65 1.36 -11.98
N ALA A 456 17.43 2.36 -12.41
CA ALA A 456 18.29 3.18 -11.53
C ALA A 456 17.56 3.91 -10.39
N GLN A 457 16.25 4.10 -10.54
CA GLN A 457 15.43 4.73 -9.54
C GLN A 457 14.79 3.73 -8.58
N ALA A 458 14.77 2.42 -8.89
CA ALA A 458 14.24 1.42 -7.98
C ALA A 458 15.25 1.18 -6.85
N THR A 459 14.96 1.72 -5.67
CA THR A 459 15.89 1.61 -4.54
C THR A 459 15.19 1.16 -3.25
N LEU A 460 15.94 0.45 -2.40
CA LEU A 460 15.53 0.12 -1.03
C LEU A 460 16.67 0.45 -0.08
N THR A 461 16.40 1.28 0.92
CA THR A 461 17.38 1.68 1.92
C THR A 461 16.89 1.27 3.32
N THR A 462 17.71 0.51 4.04
CA THR A 462 17.38 0.02 5.40
C THR A 462 18.59 -0.01 6.32
N ASN A 463 18.32 0.14 7.62
CA ASN A 463 19.28 0.03 8.71
C ASN A 463 18.74 -0.86 9.85
N SER A 464 17.64 -1.56 9.58
CA SER A 464 16.83 -2.28 10.55
C SER A 464 16.63 -3.72 10.09
N ASN A 465 16.06 -4.55 10.97
CA ASN A 465 15.87 -5.96 10.66
C ASN A 465 14.84 -6.14 9.54
N VAL A 466 15.18 -7.00 8.59
CA VAL A 466 14.29 -7.43 7.51
C VAL A 466 14.07 -8.93 7.66
N THR A 467 12.82 -9.38 7.66
CA THR A 467 12.49 -10.81 7.53
C THR A 467 11.82 -11.02 6.19
N ALA A 468 12.38 -11.88 5.36
CA ALA A 468 11.92 -12.10 4.00
C ALA A 468 11.69 -13.59 3.74
N SER A 469 10.50 -13.88 3.22
CA SER A 469 10.15 -15.14 2.56
C SER A 469 10.07 -14.91 1.04
N GLY A 470 9.91 -15.97 0.26
CA GLY A 470 9.88 -15.91 -1.20
C GLY A 470 11.23 -15.56 -1.83
N THR A 471 11.19 -15.15 -3.09
CA THR A 471 12.39 -14.79 -3.86
C THR A 471 12.82 -13.36 -3.59
N ILE A 472 14.13 -13.12 -3.52
CA ILE A 472 14.71 -11.78 -3.48
C ILE A 472 15.39 -11.52 -4.80
N THR A 473 15.04 -10.42 -5.47
CA THR A 473 15.65 -10.04 -6.75
C THR A 473 15.96 -8.55 -6.77
N VAL A 474 17.20 -8.22 -7.06
CA VAL A 474 17.72 -6.87 -7.23
C VAL A 474 18.15 -6.72 -8.68
N GLY A 475 17.40 -5.99 -9.50
CA GLY A 475 17.75 -5.83 -10.91
C GLY A 475 19.05 -5.03 -11.12
N ASP A 476 19.74 -5.28 -12.24
CA ASP A 476 21.09 -4.76 -12.55
C ASP A 476 21.29 -3.25 -12.33
N ALA A 477 20.29 -2.44 -12.69
CA ALA A 477 20.36 -0.99 -12.52
C ALA A 477 19.91 -0.51 -11.13
N SER A 478 19.28 -1.35 -10.32
CA SER A 478 18.66 -0.98 -9.04
C SER A 478 19.69 -0.76 -7.92
N THR A 479 19.25 -0.33 -6.74
CA THR A 479 20.15 -0.16 -5.59
C THR A 479 19.53 -0.63 -4.29
N LEU A 480 20.21 -1.59 -3.64
CA LEU A 480 19.90 -2.03 -2.29
C LEU A 480 20.97 -1.50 -1.33
N THR A 481 20.57 -0.66 -0.37
CA THR A 481 21.47 -0.10 0.65
C THR A 481 21.10 -0.62 2.04
N VAL A 482 21.98 -1.44 2.62
CA VAL A 482 21.81 -2.00 3.98
C VAL A 482 22.96 -1.54 4.86
N THR A 483 22.69 -0.62 5.80
CA THR A 483 23.75 0.00 6.63
C THR A 483 23.88 -0.61 8.02
N ALA A 484 22.84 -1.29 8.50
CA ALA A 484 22.77 -1.99 9.77
C ALA A 484 21.58 -2.96 9.75
N GLY A 485 21.34 -3.66 10.87
CA GLY A 485 20.25 -4.63 10.99
C GLY A 485 20.58 -5.99 10.38
N THR A 486 19.75 -6.99 10.68
CA THR A 486 19.93 -8.36 10.16
C THR A 486 18.81 -8.70 9.20
N TRP A 487 19.18 -9.21 8.03
CA TRP A 487 18.26 -9.83 7.08
C TRP A 487 18.08 -11.28 7.47
N THR A 488 16.85 -11.72 7.67
CA THR A 488 16.49 -13.09 8.02
C THR A 488 15.73 -13.73 6.88
N LEU A 489 16.29 -14.77 6.28
CA LEU A 489 15.63 -15.58 5.26
C LEU A 489 14.86 -16.70 5.97
N ASN A 490 13.53 -16.66 5.89
CA ASN A 490 12.64 -17.47 6.73
C ASN A 490 11.44 -17.95 5.92
N ASP A 491 11.68 -18.91 5.04
CA ASP A 491 10.64 -19.55 4.24
C ASP A 491 10.42 -21.02 4.67
N ASP A 492 9.32 -21.60 4.19
CA ASP A 492 9.01 -23.02 4.23
C ASP A 492 9.22 -23.70 2.86
N SER A 493 9.89 -23.01 1.95
CA SER A 493 10.31 -23.47 0.63
C SER A 493 11.70 -22.94 0.26
N ASP A 494 12.34 -23.54 -0.75
CA ASP A 494 13.61 -23.06 -1.29
C ASP A 494 13.50 -21.59 -1.72
N GLN A 495 14.40 -20.73 -1.23
CA GLN A 495 14.47 -19.31 -1.61
C GLN A 495 15.64 -19.08 -2.56
N THR A 496 15.39 -18.31 -3.63
CA THR A 496 16.44 -17.77 -4.48
C THR A 496 16.72 -16.32 -4.13
N VAL A 497 17.99 -15.97 -3.98
CA VAL A 497 18.45 -14.63 -3.62
C VAL A 497 19.42 -14.13 -4.69
N ASP A 498 18.99 -13.10 -5.40
CA ASP A 498 19.79 -12.31 -6.33
C ASP A 498 19.94 -10.91 -5.74
N LEU A 499 21.17 -10.53 -5.43
CA LEU A 499 21.52 -9.23 -4.88
C LEU A 499 22.26 -8.35 -5.90
N ASP A 500 22.54 -8.83 -7.12
CA ASP A 500 23.34 -8.14 -8.13
C ASP A 500 24.59 -7.42 -7.55
N GLY A 501 25.39 -8.19 -6.80
CA GLY A 501 26.62 -7.70 -6.16
C GLY A 501 26.44 -6.68 -5.03
N GLN A 502 25.20 -6.31 -4.67
CA GLN A 502 24.93 -5.46 -3.51
C GLN A 502 25.27 -6.19 -2.20
N SER A 503 25.53 -5.43 -1.14
CA SER A 503 25.95 -5.96 0.16
C SER A 503 24.84 -5.90 1.20
N LEU A 504 24.80 -6.89 2.08
CA LEU A 504 24.00 -6.83 3.31
C LEU A 504 24.88 -6.44 4.50
N TYR A 505 24.24 -6.02 5.60
CA TYR A 505 24.90 -5.94 6.89
C TYR A 505 25.00 -7.33 7.50
N GLY A 506 24.01 -7.79 8.27
CA GLY A 506 23.97 -9.16 8.78
C GLY A 506 23.01 -10.03 7.98
N LEU A 507 23.30 -11.33 7.92
CA LEU A 507 22.43 -12.34 7.33
C LEU A 507 22.19 -13.48 8.32
N THR A 508 20.93 -13.80 8.55
CA THR A 508 20.48 -14.99 9.26
C THR A 508 19.71 -15.90 8.31
N ILE A 509 20.09 -17.16 8.24
CA ILE A 509 19.34 -18.20 7.55
C ILE A 509 18.53 -18.97 8.58
N ASN A 510 17.20 -18.90 8.47
CA ASN A 510 16.25 -19.64 9.29
C ASN A 510 15.18 -20.31 8.41
N ASN A 511 15.59 -20.75 7.22
CA ASN A 511 14.71 -21.44 6.28
C ASN A 511 14.54 -22.89 6.75
N THR A 512 13.30 -23.38 6.75
CA THR A 512 12.98 -24.73 7.26
C THR A 512 12.41 -25.67 6.21
N GLY A 513 12.29 -25.22 4.96
CA GLY A 513 11.57 -25.98 3.96
C GLY A 513 12.24 -26.03 2.59
N GLY A 514 11.82 -27.04 1.85
CA GLY A 514 12.48 -27.52 0.63
C GLY A 514 12.52 -29.04 0.56
N GLY A 515 12.92 -29.69 1.66
CA GLY A 515 13.16 -31.15 1.69
C GLY A 515 14.23 -31.62 0.70
N THR A 516 14.84 -30.67 -0.01
CA THR A 516 16.04 -30.74 -0.82
C THR A 516 17.22 -30.38 0.08
N ASN A 517 18.44 -30.41 -0.46
CA ASN A 517 19.58 -29.88 0.25
C ASN A 517 19.71 -28.37 0.06
N ASP A 518 18.83 -27.68 -0.68
CA ASP A 518 19.10 -26.35 -1.24
C ASP A 518 18.08 -25.30 -0.77
N ASP A 519 18.01 -25.08 0.55
CA ASP A 519 16.99 -24.19 1.13
C ASP A 519 17.20 -22.72 0.73
N ILE A 520 18.45 -22.26 0.58
CA ILE A 520 18.79 -20.91 0.07
C ILE A 520 19.81 -21.02 -1.06
N ILE A 521 19.45 -20.55 -2.25
CA ILE A 521 20.32 -20.50 -3.43
C ILE A 521 20.65 -19.05 -3.78
N ILE A 522 21.95 -18.70 -3.81
CA ILE A 522 22.41 -17.40 -4.32
C ILE A 522 22.47 -17.46 -5.85
N ALA A 523 21.87 -16.49 -6.54
CA ALA A 523 21.82 -16.44 -7.99
C ALA A 523 23.21 -16.20 -8.63
N ALA A 524 23.30 -16.51 -9.93
CA ALA A 524 24.57 -16.59 -10.68
C ALA A 524 25.05 -15.23 -11.22
N ASP A 525 25.09 -14.22 -10.37
CA ASP A 525 25.37 -12.82 -10.72
C ASP A 525 26.44 -12.16 -9.82
N GLY A 526 26.87 -12.82 -8.73
CA GLY A 526 28.02 -12.32 -7.99
C GLY A 526 28.22 -12.85 -6.58
N GLN A 527 29.21 -12.24 -5.94
CA GLN A 527 29.66 -12.56 -4.59
C GLN A 527 28.64 -12.16 -3.53
N LEU A 528 28.34 -13.07 -2.59
CA LEU A 528 27.60 -12.74 -1.37
C LEU A 528 28.49 -11.89 -0.44
N ASN A 529 28.18 -10.61 -0.31
CA ASN A 529 28.95 -9.66 0.50
C ASN A 529 28.20 -9.29 1.79
N LEU A 530 28.81 -9.56 2.93
CA LEU A 530 28.27 -9.26 4.26
C LEU A 530 29.26 -8.41 5.06
N SER A 531 28.89 -7.16 5.36
CA SER A 531 29.67 -6.29 6.27
C SER A 531 29.47 -6.61 7.76
N GLY A 532 28.49 -7.46 8.05
CA GLY A 532 28.16 -8.01 9.35
C GLY A 532 28.52 -9.49 9.46
N ALA A 533 27.77 -10.22 10.30
CA ALA A 533 27.97 -11.64 10.51
C ALA A 533 26.99 -12.47 9.68
N LEU A 534 27.39 -13.69 9.34
CA LEU A 534 26.51 -14.75 8.85
C LEU A 534 26.14 -15.67 10.01
N THR A 535 24.85 -15.92 10.18
CA THR A 535 24.34 -16.95 11.11
C THR A 535 23.41 -17.90 10.37
N ILE A 536 23.65 -19.20 10.45
CA ILE A 536 22.73 -20.22 9.92
C ILE A 536 22.12 -20.94 11.12
N THR A 537 20.85 -20.67 11.41
CA THR A 537 20.14 -21.29 12.54
C THR A 537 19.42 -22.57 12.12
N LEU A 538 18.81 -22.53 10.94
CA LEU A 538 18.11 -23.64 10.29
C LEU A 538 18.22 -23.45 8.77
N GLY A 539 18.28 -24.55 8.04
CA GLY A 539 18.38 -24.60 6.58
C GLY A 539 19.80 -24.64 6.05
N ASN A 540 19.92 -24.86 4.74
CA ASN A 540 21.17 -24.81 3.99
C ASN A 540 21.37 -23.47 3.30
N LEU A 541 22.55 -22.86 3.49
CA LEU A 541 23.08 -21.89 2.54
C LEU A 541 23.86 -22.64 1.44
N ASP A 542 23.29 -22.72 0.24
CA ASP A 542 23.93 -23.33 -0.92
C ASP A 542 24.63 -22.29 -1.81
N LEU A 543 25.96 -22.39 -1.85
CA LEU A 543 26.82 -21.65 -2.76
C LEU A 543 27.32 -22.51 -3.93
N THR A 544 26.98 -23.80 -3.96
CA THR A 544 27.49 -24.75 -4.98
C THR A 544 26.70 -24.75 -6.26
N THR A 545 25.37 -24.56 -6.21
CA THR A 545 24.51 -24.59 -7.41
C THR A 545 24.99 -23.61 -8.48
N ASN A 546 25.37 -22.40 -8.07
CA ASN A 546 25.88 -21.36 -8.97
C ASN A 546 27.38 -21.09 -8.82
N THR A 547 28.08 -21.77 -7.89
CA THR A 547 29.52 -21.59 -7.64
C THR A 547 29.85 -20.15 -7.23
N GLU A 548 29.19 -19.68 -6.15
CA GLU A 548 29.31 -18.30 -5.70
C GLU A 548 30.30 -18.12 -4.56
N SER A 549 31.07 -17.03 -4.63
CA SER A 549 32.00 -16.65 -3.56
C SER A 549 31.30 -15.86 -2.45
N MET A 550 31.90 -15.84 -1.27
CA MET A 550 31.33 -15.14 -0.12
C MET A 550 32.40 -14.35 0.65
N VAL A 551 32.06 -13.15 1.10
CA VAL A 551 32.86 -12.31 2.00
C VAL A 551 32.03 -11.96 3.22
N VAL A 552 32.58 -12.18 4.41
CA VAL A 552 31.92 -11.90 5.70
C VAL A 552 32.87 -11.19 6.65
N ASP A 553 32.52 -9.97 7.08
CA ASP A 553 33.42 -9.13 7.87
C ASP A 553 33.34 -9.37 9.39
N ARG A 554 32.31 -10.06 9.90
CA ARG A 554 32.11 -10.25 11.36
C ARG A 554 31.82 -11.69 11.79
N GLY A 555 32.31 -12.65 11.02
CA GLY A 555 32.32 -14.06 11.38
C GLY A 555 31.15 -14.86 10.82
N ILE A 556 31.30 -16.18 10.87
CA ILE A 556 30.34 -17.16 10.39
C ILE A 556 29.97 -18.08 11.55
N THR A 557 28.68 -18.24 11.80
CA THR A 557 28.18 -19.20 12.81
C THR A 557 27.16 -20.14 12.17
N VAL A 558 27.40 -21.45 12.28
CA VAL A 558 26.44 -22.50 11.92
C VAL A 558 25.95 -23.12 13.24
N ALA A 559 24.68 -22.91 13.55
CA ALA A 559 24.09 -23.21 14.86
C ALA A 559 24.01 -24.71 15.13
N ASN A 560 23.90 -25.09 16.41
CA ASN A 560 23.82 -26.47 16.85
C ASN A 560 22.48 -27.13 16.44
N SER A 561 22.36 -27.52 15.17
CA SER A 561 21.20 -28.14 14.58
C SER A 561 21.60 -28.93 13.33
N ALA A 562 21.11 -30.16 13.19
CA ALA A 562 21.33 -30.98 11.99
C ALA A 562 20.72 -30.40 10.70
N GLN A 563 19.86 -29.38 10.83
CA GLN A 563 19.31 -28.64 9.69
C GLN A 563 20.13 -27.40 9.36
N ALA A 564 21.01 -26.93 10.24
CA ALA A 564 21.85 -25.76 9.95
C ALA A 564 23.06 -26.21 9.13
N THR A 565 23.06 -25.88 7.84
CA THR A 565 24.11 -26.34 6.93
C THR A 565 24.67 -25.23 6.05
N LEU A 566 25.95 -25.37 5.68
CA LEU A 566 26.63 -24.50 4.71
C LEU A 566 27.29 -25.38 3.65
N THR A 567 26.92 -25.18 2.39
CA THR A 567 27.46 -25.95 1.27
C THR A 567 28.16 -25.02 0.28
N THR A 568 29.43 -25.29 -0.01
CA THR A 568 30.24 -24.44 -0.91
C THR A 568 31.30 -25.23 -1.69
N ASN A 569 31.65 -24.72 -2.87
CA ASN A 569 32.76 -25.17 -3.72
C ASN A 569 33.65 -23.98 -4.14
N SER A 570 33.46 -22.83 -3.50
CA SER A 570 33.95 -21.52 -3.90
C SER A 570 34.81 -20.87 -2.82
N ASN A 571 35.41 -19.72 -3.16
CA ASN A 571 36.21 -18.98 -2.22
C ASN A 571 35.34 -18.31 -1.15
N ILE A 572 35.76 -18.45 0.11
CA ILE A 572 35.16 -17.76 1.25
C ILE A 572 36.25 -16.91 1.89
N THR A 573 35.98 -15.62 2.10
CA THR A 573 36.84 -14.75 2.89
C THR A 573 36.07 -14.35 4.15
N ALA A 574 36.66 -14.57 5.32
CA ALA A 574 36.02 -14.24 6.58
C ALA A 574 36.98 -13.50 7.52
N SER A 575 36.48 -12.39 8.05
CA SER A 575 36.98 -11.76 9.26
C SER A 575 36.04 -12.14 10.41
N GLY A 576 36.52 -12.14 11.65
CA GLY A 576 35.82 -12.62 12.83
C GLY A 576 35.88 -14.14 13.01
N SER A 577 35.29 -14.64 14.09
CA SER A 577 35.29 -16.07 14.40
C SER A 577 34.45 -16.90 13.41
N ILE A 578 34.91 -18.12 13.15
CA ILE A 578 34.16 -19.14 12.43
C ILE A 578 33.82 -20.24 13.43
N LEU A 579 32.52 -20.52 13.59
CA LEU A 579 32.04 -21.52 14.54
C LEU A 579 30.98 -22.41 13.89
N VAL A 580 31.29 -23.69 13.79
CA VAL A 580 30.34 -24.75 13.43
C VAL A 580 30.10 -25.56 14.70
N ASN A 581 28.85 -25.59 15.18
CA ASN A 581 28.53 -26.32 16.41
C ASN A 581 28.29 -27.82 16.13
N ASP A 582 28.31 -28.63 17.18
CA ASP A 582 28.35 -30.11 17.15
C ASP A 582 27.38 -30.79 16.15
N ASP A 583 26.10 -30.38 16.09
CA ASP A 583 25.12 -31.01 15.20
C ASP A 583 25.07 -30.38 13.79
N ALA A 584 25.77 -29.28 13.55
CA ALA A 584 25.77 -28.56 12.28
C ALA A 584 26.58 -29.28 11.18
N VAL A 585 26.29 -28.99 9.91
CA VAL A 585 27.02 -29.59 8.78
C VAL A 585 27.62 -28.53 7.88
N ILE A 586 28.91 -28.67 7.57
CA ILE A 586 29.55 -27.95 6.46
C ILE A 586 29.96 -28.94 5.37
N THR A 587 29.66 -28.61 4.12
CA THR A 587 30.07 -29.38 2.94
C THR A 587 30.90 -28.49 2.04
N VAL A 588 32.22 -28.66 2.07
CA VAL A 588 33.17 -27.86 1.29
C VAL A 588 33.90 -28.76 0.30
N THR A 589 33.58 -28.63 -0.99
CA THR A 589 34.09 -29.52 -2.05
C THR A 589 35.17 -28.88 -2.92
N GLY A 590 35.45 -27.60 -2.72
CA GLY A 590 36.39 -26.81 -3.51
C GLY A 590 36.60 -25.43 -2.91
N GLY A 591 37.39 -24.60 -3.60
CA GLY A 591 37.66 -23.22 -3.22
C GLY A 591 38.64 -23.06 -2.05
N THR A 592 38.93 -21.81 -1.71
CA THR A 592 39.83 -21.46 -0.60
C THR A 592 39.10 -20.64 0.44
N TRP A 593 39.17 -21.09 1.70
CA TRP A 593 38.73 -20.32 2.86
C TRP A 593 39.89 -19.45 3.33
N THR A 594 39.70 -18.14 3.31
CA THR A 594 40.72 -17.15 3.70
C THR A 594 40.30 -16.47 4.99
N LEU A 595 41.11 -16.64 6.03
CA LEU A 595 40.95 -15.94 7.32
C LEU A 595 41.77 -14.64 7.26
N ASN A 596 41.08 -13.50 7.27
CA ASN A 596 41.68 -12.20 6.99
C ASN A 596 41.15 -11.14 7.96
N ASP A 597 41.62 -11.19 9.20
CA ASP A 597 41.23 -10.27 10.26
C ASP A 597 42.41 -9.36 10.67
N ASP A 598 42.11 -8.36 11.49
CA ASP A 598 43.07 -7.57 12.27
C ASP A 598 43.01 -7.90 13.77
N SER A 599 42.24 -8.92 14.14
CA SER A 599 42.07 -9.45 15.49
C SER A 599 42.22 -10.97 15.55
N ASP A 600 42.45 -11.50 16.76
CA ASP A 600 42.53 -12.95 16.99
C ASP A 600 41.19 -13.62 16.62
N GLN A 601 41.24 -14.63 15.75
CA GLN A 601 40.07 -15.38 15.30
C GLN A 601 40.00 -16.75 15.99
N ALA A 602 38.81 -17.14 16.43
CA ALA A 602 38.52 -18.54 16.75
C ALA A 602 38.03 -19.26 15.48
N PHE A 603 38.63 -20.40 15.16
CA PHE A 603 38.26 -21.23 14.01
C PHE A 603 37.84 -22.61 14.49
N ASP A 604 36.55 -22.93 14.38
CA ASP A 604 35.97 -24.20 14.77
C ASP A 604 35.05 -24.71 13.66
N ILE A 605 35.41 -25.87 13.11
CA ILE A 605 34.63 -26.59 12.09
C ILE A 605 34.15 -27.96 12.61
N ASP A 606 34.24 -28.19 13.92
CA ASP A 606 33.90 -29.43 14.62
C ASP A 606 34.46 -30.71 13.96
N GLY A 607 35.72 -30.65 13.55
CA GLY A 607 36.40 -31.79 12.94
C GLY A 607 35.93 -32.16 11.53
N GLN A 608 35.05 -31.36 10.92
CA GLN A 608 34.66 -31.51 9.53
C GLN A 608 35.80 -31.07 8.60
N SER A 609 35.70 -31.38 7.31
CA SER A 609 36.76 -31.09 6.34
C SER A 609 36.42 -29.89 5.46
N ILE A 610 37.41 -29.02 5.26
CA ILE A 610 37.39 -27.99 4.23
C ILE A 610 38.39 -28.31 3.10
N TYR A 611 38.30 -27.59 1.97
CA TYR A 611 39.22 -27.81 0.85
C TYR A 611 40.57 -27.13 1.12
N ASN A 612 40.76 -25.87 0.73
CA ASN A 612 41.97 -25.12 1.09
C ASN A 612 41.70 -24.15 2.24
N LEU A 613 42.71 -23.93 3.07
CA LEU A 613 42.71 -22.90 4.11
C LEU A 613 43.91 -21.96 3.89
N THR A 614 43.62 -20.67 3.78
CA THR A 614 44.61 -19.60 3.76
C THR A 614 44.45 -18.72 5.00
N LEU A 615 45.55 -18.49 5.71
CA LEU A 615 45.62 -17.47 6.75
C LEU A 615 46.34 -16.24 6.20
N ASN A 616 45.67 -15.11 6.31
CA ASN A 616 46.23 -13.79 6.00
C ASN A 616 45.87 -12.81 7.14
N ASN A 617 45.83 -13.32 8.37
CA ASN A 617 45.47 -12.52 9.54
C ASN A 617 46.65 -11.59 9.88
N THR A 618 46.36 -10.29 10.01
CA THR A 618 47.36 -9.25 10.21
C THR A 618 47.46 -8.75 11.64
N GLY A 619 46.57 -9.18 12.54
CA GLY A 619 46.48 -8.58 13.86
C GLY A 619 46.04 -9.51 15.00
N GLY A 620 46.38 -9.01 16.20
CA GLY A 620 46.35 -9.69 17.48
C GLY A 620 47.40 -9.14 18.45
N GLY A 621 48.63 -8.96 17.98
CA GLY A 621 49.77 -8.56 18.83
C GLY A 621 50.10 -9.58 19.94
N THR A 622 49.33 -10.66 20.02
CA THR A 622 49.55 -11.88 20.77
C THR A 622 50.28 -12.87 19.86
N ASN A 623 50.60 -14.06 20.38
CA ASN A 623 51.19 -15.10 19.56
C ASN A 623 50.11 -15.91 18.80
N ASP A 624 48.81 -15.69 19.00
CA ASP A 624 47.75 -16.66 18.62
C ASP A 624 46.68 -16.01 17.73
N ASP A 625 47.06 -15.57 16.52
CA ASP A 625 46.16 -14.83 15.61
C ASP A 625 44.97 -15.70 15.12
N VAL A 626 45.16 -17.01 14.93
CA VAL A 626 44.07 -17.96 14.65
C VAL A 626 44.19 -19.16 15.57
N THR A 627 43.22 -19.33 16.47
CA THR A 627 43.14 -20.49 17.36
C THR A 627 42.12 -21.49 16.86
N VAL A 628 42.53 -22.73 16.61
CA VAL A 628 41.57 -23.80 16.28
C VAL A 628 40.90 -24.29 17.57
N ALA A 629 39.58 -24.24 17.61
CA ALA A 629 38.74 -24.81 18.66
C ALA A 629 37.94 -25.95 18.05
N GLY A 630 37.66 -27.02 18.80
CA GLY A 630 36.79 -28.12 18.36
C GLY A 630 37.37 -29.04 17.26
N GLY A 631 37.37 -30.35 17.50
CA GLY A 631 37.75 -31.37 16.51
C GLY A 631 39.18 -31.28 15.95
N SER A 632 39.51 -32.12 14.96
CA SER A 632 40.79 -32.02 14.24
C SER A 632 40.67 -31.05 13.06
N LEU A 633 41.68 -30.25 12.76
CA LEU A 633 41.72 -29.48 11.51
C LEU A 633 41.92 -30.42 10.32
N GLN A 634 40.90 -30.57 9.46
CA GLN A 634 40.97 -31.46 8.28
C GLN A 634 40.88 -30.67 6.98
N LEU A 635 41.92 -30.74 6.16
CA LEU A 635 42.00 -30.10 4.85
C LEU A 635 42.17 -31.17 3.76
N SER A 636 41.19 -31.29 2.86
CA SER A 636 41.33 -32.10 1.64
C SER A 636 42.17 -31.41 0.56
N GLY A 637 42.49 -30.13 0.79
CA GLY A 637 43.41 -29.31 0.03
C GLY A 637 44.67 -28.96 0.80
N ALA A 638 45.19 -27.75 0.58
CA ALA A 638 46.42 -27.26 1.19
C ALA A 638 46.15 -26.26 2.32
N LEU A 639 47.08 -26.19 3.28
CA LEU A 639 47.20 -25.09 4.22
C LEU A 639 48.21 -24.06 3.68
N THR A 640 47.85 -22.79 3.65
CA THR A 640 48.76 -21.68 3.36
C THR A 640 48.68 -20.64 4.46
N VAL A 641 49.79 -20.32 5.13
CA VAL A 641 49.87 -19.21 6.09
C VAL A 641 50.73 -18.12 5.45
N THR A 642 50.09 -17.04 5.01
CA THR A 642 50.77 -15.89 4.41
C THR A 642 51.16 -14.87 5.46
N LEU A 643 50.25 -14.61 6.41
CA LEU A 643 50.42 -13.75 7.56
C LEU A 643 49.60 -14.32 8.74
N GLY A 644 50.12 -14.16 9.96
CA GLY A 644 49.51 -14.60 11.22
C GLY A 644 49.97 -15.98 11.71
N ASN A 645 49.70 -16.29 12.98
CA ASN A 645 49.91 -17.62 13.58
C ASN A 645 48.68 -18.50 13.48
N LEU A 646 48.86 -19.75 13.03
CA LEU A 646 47.92 -20.84 13.31
C LEU A 646 48.31 -21.55 14.60
N ASP A 647 47.52 -21.37 15.67
CA ASP A 647 47.71 -22.08 16.93
C ASP A 647 46.82 -23.33 17.06
N LEU A 648 47.47 -24.49 17.09
CA LEU A 648 46.86 -25.78 17.40
C LEU A 648 47.18 -26.25 18.84
N THR A 649 48.06 -25.53 19.55
CA THR A 649 48.54 -25.95 20.88
C THR A 649 47.53 -25.69 21.98
N THR A 650 46.79 -24.59 21.91
CA THR A 650 45.81 -24.21 22.95
C THR A 650 44.83 -25.33 23.26
N ASN A 651 44.33 -26.01 22.23
CA ASN A 651 43.38 -27.11 22.37
C ASN A 651 43.97 -28.49 22.08
N SER A 652 45.26 -28.57 21.72
CA SER A 652 45.95 -29.82 21.38
C SER A 652 45.22 -30.63 20.31
N LEU A 653 44.94 -29.98 19.18
CA LEU A 653 44.15 -30.54 18.08
C LEU A 653 45.06 -31.09 16.98
N ALA A 654 44.70 -32.25 16.45
CA ALA A 654 45.41 -32.84 15.32
C ALA A 654 45.11 -32.07 14.03
N MET A 655 46.04 -32.11 13.08
CA MET A 655 45.86 -31.54 11.74
C MET A 655 46.10 -32.61 10.67
N ILE A 656 45.27 -32.60 9.62
CA ILE A 656 45.40 -33.45 8.44
C ILE A 656 45.32 -32.55 7.21
N THR A 657 46.28 -32.65 6.29
CA THR A 657 46.29 -31.90 5.02
C THR A 657 46.61 -32.82 3.85
N ASP A 658 45.80 -32.80 2.79
CA ASP A 658 45.99 -33.70 1.64
C ASP A 658 46.81 -33.08 0.48
N ARG A 659 47.11 -31.77 0.52
CA ARG A 659 47.85 -31.10 -0.58
C ARG A 659 48.96 -30.15 -0.14
N GLY A 660 49.44 -30.31 1.09
CA GLY A 660 50.64 -29.64 1.58
C GLY A 660 50.39 -28.55 2.61
N ILE A 661 51.50 -28.02 3.12
CA ILE A 661 51.55 -26.94 4.10
C ILE A 661 52.57 -25.92 3.59
N THR A 662 52.18 -24.66 3.52
CA THR A 662 53.08 -23.56 3.14
C THR A 662 53.02 -22.46 4.18
N LEU A 663 54.15 -22.13 4.79
CA LEU A 663 54.33 -20.90 5.57
C LEU A 663 55.14 -19.94 4.70
N ALA A 664 54.56 -18.80 4.34
CA ALA A 664 55.21 -17.82 3.47
C ALA A 664 56.46 -17.23 4.13
N ASP A 665 57.39 -16.71 3.33
CA ASP A 665 58.58 -15.98 3.80
C ASP A 665 58.19 -14.63 4.43
N ALA A 666 57.62 -14.68 5.63
CA ALA A 666 57.19 -13.55 6.42
C ALA A 666 57.31 -13.89 7.91
N ALA A 667 57.83 -12.95 8.71
CA ALA A 667 58.03 -13.12 10.15
C ALA A 667 56.75 -13.44 10.94
N GLN A 668 55.59 -13.06 10.41
CA GLN A 668 54.30 -13.32 11.03
C GLN A 668 53.66 -14.61 10.54
N ALA A 669 54.12 -15.22 9.44
CA ALA A 669 53.60 -16.49 8.98
C ALA A 669 54.10 -17.61 9.91
N THR A 670 53.26 -18.01 10.87
CA THR A 670 53.68 -18.97 11.89
C THR A 670 52.67 -20.11 12.06
N LEU A 671 53.18 -21.28 12.44
CA LEU A 671 52.39 -22.46 12.78
C LEU A 671 52.91 -23.02 14.10
N THR A 672 52.03 -23.14 15.08
CA THR A 672 52.36 -23.67 16.41
C THR A 672 51.53 -24.91 16.70
N THR A 673 52.19 -26.04 16.98
CA THR A 673 51.51 -27.31 17.29
C THR A 673 52.23 -28.15 18.34
N ASN A 674 51.44 -28.92 19.10
CA ASN A 674 51.89 -29.92 20.07
C ASN A 674 51.22 -31.28 19.82
N SER A 675 50.53 -31.41 18.69
CA SER A 675 49.59 -32.48 18.36
C SER A 675 49.91 -33.10 17.01
N ASN A 676 49.35 -34.28 16.73
CA ASN A 676 49.74 -35.04 15.55
C ASN A 676 49.37 -34.26 14.27
N VAL A 677 50.31 -34.20 13.34
CA VAL A 677 50.10 -33.62 12.01
C VAL A 677 50.27 -34.73 10.98
N THR A 678 49.32 -34.90 10.08
CA THR A 678 49.47 -35.77 8.90
C THR A 678 49.44 -34.89 7.66
N ALA A 679 50.51 -34.90 6.89
CA ALA A 679 50.64 -34.06 5.71
C ALA A 679 50.95 -34.91 4.48
N SER A 680 50.08 -34.76 3.49
CA SER A 680 50.30 -35.11 2.09
C SER A 680 50.75 -33.83 1.34
N GLY A 681 51.39 -33.94 0.18
CA GLY A 681 51.89 -32.84 -0.64
C GLY A 681 53.21 -32.21 -0.17
N THR A 682 53.52 -31.05 -0.74
CA THR A 682 54.72 -30.27 -0.42
C THR A 682 54.59 -29.56 0.94
N ILE A 683 55.65 -29.61 1.73
CA ILE A 683 55.79 -28.80 2.95
C ILE A 683 56.87 -27.77 2.70
N THR A 684 56.55 -26.49 2.88
CA THR A 684 57.48 -25.37 2.73
C THR A 684 57.32 -24.40 3.88
N VAL A 685 58.42 -24.03 4.50
CA VAL A 685 58.49 -23.08 5.62
C VAL A 685 59.50 -22.03 5.22
N GLY A 686 59.08 -20.84 4.81
CA GLY A 686 59.99 -19.82 4.28
C GLY A 686 60.96 -19.26 5.34
N ASP A 687 62.09 -18.73 4.87
CA ASP A 687 63.22 -18.21 5.67
C ASP A 687 62.82 -17.38 6.91
N ALA A 688 61.91 -16.41 6.75
CA ALA A 688 61.47 -15.55 7.84
C ALA A 688 60.37 -16.14 8.71
N SER A 689 59.71 -17.22 8.28
CA SER A 689 58.57 -17.84 8.97
C SER A 689 58.98 -18.60 10.24
N THR A 690 58.01 -19.05 11.04
CA THR A 690 58.30 -19.84 12.24
C THR A 690 57.39 -21.05 12.35
N LEU A 691 57.99 -22.24 12.42
CA LEU A 691 57.30 -23.50 12.73
C LEU A 691 57.70 -23.96 14.14
N THR A 692 56.75 -23.92 15.08
CA THR A 692 56.96 -24.34 16.47
C THR A 692 56.29 -25.68 16.74
N VAL A 693 57.09 -26.74 16.92
CA VAL A 693 56.60 -28.08 17.26
C VAL A 693 57.12 -28.50 18.63
N SER A 694 56.24 -28.56 19.64
CA SER A 694 56.65 -28.83 21.03
C SER A 694 56.48 -30.29 21.49
N ALA A 695 55.62 -31.04 20.80
CA ALA A 695 55.35 -32.46 21.01
C ALA A 695 54.69 -33.06 19.76
N ALA A 696 54.33 -34.35 19.83
CA ALA A 696 53.61 -35.14 18.82
C ALA A 696 54.38 -35.62 17.57
N THR A 697 53.67 -36.35 16.71
CA THR A 697 54.23 -37.02 15.54
C THR A 697 53.71 -36.37 14.27
N TRP A 698 54.64 -35.98 13.41
CA TRP A 698 54.40 -35.55 12.05
C TRP A 698 54.47 -36.77 11.13
N THR A 699 53.39 -37.05 10.41
CA THR A 699 53.29 -38.19 9.50
C THR A 699 53.28 -37.67 8.07
N LEU A 700 54.36 -37.95 7.35
CA LEU A 700 54.51 -37.65 5.92
C LEU A 700 53.90 -38.81 5.14
N ASN A 701 52.71 -38.59 4.58
CA ASN A 701 51.86 -39.66 4.06
C ASN A 701 51.29 -39.30 2.71
N ASP A 702 51.93 -39.75 1.65
CA ASP A 702 51.52 -39.47 0.28
C ASP A 702 51.45 -40.75 -0.57
N ASP A 703 50.82 -40.62 -1.73
CA ASP A 703 50.93 -41.54 -2.85
C ASP A 703 51.83 -40.99 -3.97
N SER A 704 52.35 -39.78 -3.81
CA SER A 704 53.29 -39.10 -4.70
C SER A 704 54.58 -38.68 -3.98
N ASP A 705 55.61 -38.29 -4.74
CA ASP A 705 56.86 -37.82 -4.16
C ASP A 705 56.62 -36.49 -3.42
N GLN A 706 57.00 -36.42 -2.15
CA GLN A 706 56.85 -35.20 -1.34
C GLN A 706 58.14 -34.41 -1.30
N THR A 707 58.01 -33.09 -1.41
CA THR A 707 59.12 -32.17 -1.13
C THR A 707 58.92 -31.57 0.25
N VAL A 708 59.97 -31.59 1.08
CA VAL A 708 59.97 -30.97 2.39
C VAL A 708 61.09 -29.95 2.47
N ASP A 709 60.69 -28.72 2.80
CA ASP A 709 61.56 -27.60 3.06
C ASP A 709 61.16 -26.96 4.39
N LEU A 710 62.10 -26.93 5.32
CA LEU A 710 61.87 -26.45 6.69
C LEU A 710 62.69 -25.20 7.02
N ASP A 711 63.57 -24.72 6.13
CA ASP A 711 64.50 -23.60 6.38
C ASP A 711 65.16 -23.63 7.77
N GLY A 712 65.62 -24.83 8.16
CA GLY A 712 66.31 -25.07 9.43
C GLY A 712 65.40 -25.19 10.66
N GLN A 713 64.08 -25.05 10.52
CA GLN A 713 63.12 -25.35 11.58
C GLN A 713 63.09 -26.85 11.91
N SER A 714 62.57 -27.21 13.09
CA SER A 714 62.60 -28.58 13.61
C SER A 714 61.21 -29.18 13.77
N LEU A 715 61.06 -30.42 13.34
CA LEU A 715 59.93 -31.29 13.72
C LEU A 715 60.28 -32.04 15.03
N TYR A 716 59.26 -32.52 15.75
CA TYR A 716 59.47 -33.34 16.95
C TYR A 716 59.68 -34.81 16.58
N ASN A 717 58.64 -35.64 16.50
CA ASN A 717 58.75 -36.97 15.91
C ASN A 717 58.32 -36.92 14.45
N VAL A 718 58.98 -37.69 13.58
CA VAL A 718 58.60 -37.81 12.17
C VAL A 718 58.36 -39.29 11.84
N THR A 719 57.23 -39.58 11.20
CA THR A 719 56.91 -40.86 10.60
C THR A 719 56.77 -40.67 9.10
N ILE A 720 57.56 -41.40 8.32
CA ILE A 720 57.43 -41.46 6.86
C ILE A 720 56.58 -42.68 6.54
N ASN A 721 55.42 -42.43 5.94
CA ASN A 721 54.48 -43.43 5.45
C ASN A 721 54.10 -43.11 4.00
N ASN A 722 55.07 -42.71 3.20
CA ASN A 722 54.88 -42.37 1.81
C ASN A 722 54.98 -43.65 0.95
N THR A 723 54.11 -43.82 -0.03
CA THR A 723 54.14 -44.97 -0.94
C THR A 723 54.77 -44.67 -2.30
N GLY A 724 55.03 -43.39 -2.59
CA GLY A 724 55.80 -42.91 -3.74
C GLY A 724 55.05 -42.91 -5.07
N GLY A 725 55.40 -41.98 -5.96
CA GLY A 725 54.88 -41.92 -7.33
C GLY A 725 55.46 -42.97 -8.29
N GLY A 726 56.18 -43.96 -7.77
CA GLY A 726 56.89 -44.98 -8.54
C GLY A 726 58.32 -44.59 -8.97
N THR A 727 58.88 -43.51 -8.42
CA THR A 727 60.31 -43.17 -8.53
C THR A 727 61.10 -43.81 -7.37
N ASN A 728 62.41 -43.58 -7.30
CA ASN A 728 63.26 -44.04 -6.21
C ASN A 728 63.30 -43.03 -5.03
N ASP A 729 62.53 -41.94 -5.07
CA ASP A 729 62.67 -40.81 -4.13
C ASP A 729 61.28 -40.31 -3.68
N ASP A 730 60.75 -40.91 -2.61
CA ASP A 730 59.42 -40.69 -2.06
C ASP A 730 59.38 -39.42 -1.19
N ILE A 731 60.48 -39.06 -0.52
CA ILE A 731 60.65 -37.80 0.21
C ILE A 731 61.95 -37.11 -0.25
N ILE A 732 61.84 -35.88 -0.77
CA ILE A 732 62.95 -35.03 -1.24
C ILE A 732 63.08 -33.83 -0.30
N ILE A 733 64.29 -33.58 0.22
CA ILE A 733 64.59 -32.34 0.97
C ILE A 733 65.04 -31.25 0.00
N ALA A 734 64.48 -30.05 0.08
CA ALA A 734 64.82 -28.93 -0.81
C ALA A 734 66.28 -28.43 -0.64
N ALA A 735 66.86 -27.82 -1.68
CA ALA A 735 68.31 -27.59 -1.86
C ALA A 735 68.97 -26.50 -0.98
N ASP A 736 68.22 -25.96 -0.04
CA ASP A 736 68.58 -24.97 0.96
C ASP A 736 68.04 -25.34 2.36
N GLY A 737 67.26 -26.42 2.45
CA GLY A 737 66.58 -26.82 3.66
C GLY A 737 67.31 -27.90 4.45
N GLN A 738 67.67 -27.62 5.70
CA GLN A 738 68.04 -28.66 6.66
C GLN A 738 66.78 -29.26 7.31
N MET A 739 66.55 -30.57 7.19
CA MET A 739 65.49 -31.24 7.96
C MET A 739 65.98 -31.59 9.36
N ASN A 740 65.46 -30.90 10.37
CA ASN A 740 65.76 -31.17 11.78
C ASN A 740 64.62 -31.97 12.44
N VAL A 741 64.96 -33.09 13.09
CA VAL A 741 64.03 -33.93 13.85
C VAL A 741 64.53 -34.05 15.28
N SER A 742 63.94 -33.26 16.18
CA SER A 742 64.31 -33.20 17.61
C SER A 742 63.89 -34.44 18.42
N GLY A 743 63.04 -35.28 17.83
CA GLY A 743 62.56 -36.55 18.36
C GLY A 743 63.12 -37.75 17.59
N ALA A 744 62.27 -38.75 17.35
CA ALA A 744 62.63 -39.95 16.59
C ALA A 744 62.11 -39.87 15.14
N LEU A 745 62.89 -40.40 14.21
CA LEU A 745 62.47 -40.66 12.83
C LEU A 745 62.05 -42.13 12.70
N THR A 746 60.85 -42.38 12.18
CA THR A 746 60.37 -43.72 11.83
C THR A 746 60.03 -43.78 10.36
N ILE A 747 60.60 -44.73 9.62
CA ILE A 747 60.23 -44.98 8.21
C ILE A 747 59.45 -46.28 8.17
N THR A 748 58.15 -46.15 7.95
CA THR A 748 57.19 -47.27 7.88
C THR A 748 57.00 -47.75 6.46
N LEU A 749 56.83 -46.82 5.52
CA LEU A 749 56.73 -47.04 4.08
C LEU A 749 57.43 -45.87 3.37
N GLY A 750 58.07 -46.20 2.25
CA GLY A 750 58.77 -45.27 1.38
C GLY A 750 60.28 -45.14 1.65
N ASN A 751 60.93 -44.27 0.89
CA ASN A 751 62.34 -43.92 1.00
C ASN A 751 62.56 -42.41 1.22
N LEU A 752 63.76 -42.07 1.68
CA LEU A 752 64.16 -40.71 1.98
C LEU A 752 65.40 -40.39 1.17
N ASP A 753 65.30 -39.43 0.25
CA ASP A 753 66.42 -39.01 -0.58
C ASP A 753 67.08 -37.75 -0.03
N LEU A 754 68.29 -37.95 0.51
CA LEU A 754 69.18 -36.87 0.96
C LEU A 754 70.20 -36.48 -0.12
N THR A 755 70.24 -37.19 -1.24
CA THR A 755 71.33 -37.15 -2.22
C THR A 755 71.04 -36.25 -3.42
N THR A 756 69.77 -36.09 -3.84
CA THR A 756 69.42 -35.24 -4.99
C THR A 756 69.88 -33.79 -4.82
N ASN A 757 69.80 -33.26 -3.59
CA ASN A 757 70.19 -31.89 -3.30
C ASN A 757 71.44 -31.74 -2.42
N THR A 758 72.04 -32.84 -1.95
CA THR A 758 73.22 -32.83 -1.05
C THR A 758 72.92 -32.27 0.35
N GLU A 759 71.73 -32.58 0.88
CA GLU A 759 71.23 -31.97 2.11
C GLU A 759 71.59 -32.74 3.37
N THR A 760 71.49 -32.04 4.50
CA THR A 760 71.74 -32.63 5.82
C THR A 760 70.44 -32.86 6.58
N MET A 761 70.30 -34.05 7.16
CA MET A 761 69.25 -34.37 8.12
C MET A 761 69.88 -34.55 9.50
N VAL A 762 69.26 -33.96 10.53
CA VAL A 762 69.67 -34.16 11.93
C VAL A 762 68.54 -34.82 12.69
N VAL A 763 68.84 -35.94 13.37
CA VAL A 763 67.87 -36.70 14.18
C VAL A 763 68.43 -36.91 15.59
N ASP A 764 67.75 -36.38 16.59
CA ASP A 764 68.28 -36.35 17.96
C ASP A 764 68.11 -37.67 18.73
N ARG A 765 67.02 -38.42 18.49
CA ARG A 765 66.64 -39.58 19.32
C ARG A 765 66.66 -40.93 18.60
N GLY A 766 67.18 -40.96 17.37
CA GLY A 766 67.43 -42.17 16.58
C GLY A 766 66.45 -42.40 15.43
N ILE A 767 66.85 -43.30 14.52
CA ILE A 767 66.13 -43.68 13.30
C ILE A 767 65.64 -45.13 13.44
N THR A 768 64.36 -45.37 13.16
CA THR A 768 63.74 -46.70 13.14
C THR A 768 63.23 -47.02 11.74
N LEU A 769 63.65 -48.15 11.17
CA LEU A 769 63.19 -48.64 9.88
C LEU A 769 62.30 -49.86 10.08
N ALA A 770 61.05 -49.81 9.60
CA ALA A 770 60.17 -50.97 9.58
C ALA A 770 60.68 -52.00 8.56
N ASP A 771 60.38 -53.29 8.78
CA ASP A 771 60.90 -54.38 7.92
C ASP A 771 60.49 -54.22 6.43
N ALA A 772 59.34 -53.57 6.15
CA ALA A 772 58.91 -53.24 4.79
C ALA A 772 59.79 -52.18 4.08
N ALA A 773 60.37 -51.23 4.83
CA ALA A 773 61.32 -50.24 4.31
C ALA A 773 62.73 -50.83 4.12
N ARG A 774 63.11 -51.84 4.92
CA ARG A 774 64.41 -52.52 4.82
C ARG A 774 64.58 -53.39 3.56
N GLU A 775 63.50 -53.94 3.01
CA GLU A 775 63.56 -54.84 1.85
C GLU A 775 63.82 -54.11 0.51
N ARG A 776 63.65 -52.79 0.44
CA ARG A 776 63.83 -52.00 -0.79
C ARG A 776 65.24 -51.38 -0.97
N GLY A 777 66.08 -51.38 0.06
CA GLY A 777 67.45 -50.82 0.00
C GLY A 777 67.52 -49.30 0.25
N ASP A 778 66.53 -48.77 0.96
CA ASP A 778 66.05 -47.39 0.81
C ASP A 778 66.62 -46.36 1.81
N VAL A 779 67.69 -46.66 2.55
CA VAL A 779 68.38 -45.67 3.41
C VAL A 779 69.88 -45.97 3.51
N ASP A 780 70.72 -45.16 2.85
CA ASP A 780 72.15 -45.08 3.16
C ASP A 780 72.33 -44.12 4.35
N ILE A 781 72.36 -44.69 5.57
CA ILE A 781 72.74 -43.95 6.77
C ILE A 781 74.27 -43.97 6.86
N GLU A 782 74.94 -42.90 6.42
CA GLU A 782 76.37 -42.67 6.76
C GLU A 782 76.56 -42.09 8.17
#